data_AF-A0AAU6L5P0-F1
#
_entry.id   AF-A0AAU6L5P0-F1
#
_cell.length_a   1.000
_cell.length_b   1.000
_cell.length_c   1.000
_cell.angle_alpha   90.00
_cell.angle_beta   90.00
_cell.angle_gamma   90.00
#
_symmetry.space_group_name_H-M   'P 1'
#
loop_
_entity.id
_entity.type
_entity.pdbx_description
1 polymer ?
#
loop_
_entity_poly.entity_id
_entity_poly.type
_entity_poly.pdbx_seq_one_letter_code
_entity_poly.pdbx_strand_id
1 'polypeptide(L)'
;MSTTHTAQDWHAHYAAGRDFRPLSDTEKTVLTKHLALPEGAEGARALEVACGTGELARFLAAAGYQVDAVDWAQSAVDKASADSAGVSCHHLDLTSGDLSSLAPAGSGGYRLITMRRALAHLPDRTRTVAELAALLDEDGTLCVITPHADRHPEELRGICLDDAEIDLLADGWQHTERIEAGDLTVLLLRGPKSDPVTYSEKRTPKPSAMAGVAVVVTNDRGQVLLGWNPSRAVWELPAGKVEPGEAFEATAVRELAEEAGLHARPESVLLLGTLCDSTHGFTRITEIARLTDYTGKPTVREPELITRWEWHTPFAVRNLPQPIFTASAQALNVVWPGLLPDVPPAHHTPRPTGRVQLTFAEPATAIRLREQLVQDLTDAGWTDTPELRRAFVTVPRHAFLPEQSLPRAYANEAVATVFDEDTGRSMSSVSQPEMQAVMLRRANLRPGANVLEIGGGGYNACLIAELVGPHGSVVCMEIDPYVHARTERFLAETGYADRVRAVLGDGTNGTPGELIPADGFDAIIVTVASNDVARYWTNQLAEGGHLVVPLRIGGFTRAVGLRNEDPALVSTEISPCGFVPMQGAGRWDETAAPLGDTGYGIRWEDTPPTALDGLDRALAAGGTELWTGVTVLGGESVEDLQLWLATSLAGFCRMEGDPDRPGPVRLPKRSGAETIILGRSLACLMTERREHDEADGASTWEFGVQGFGPDGKAAADTLAAAVQTWDRDLRGRATPRLTVVPAGTPDSALPAGDIVEKKDSRIVVSWPGRDEAPAPAVGRNTASGRSDEQ
;
A
#
# COMPACT_ATOMS: atom_id res chain seq x y z
N MET A 1 41.11 -19.80 21.68
CA MET A 1 41.28 -19.40 20.27
C MET A 1 41.30 -20.66 19.42
N SER A 2 40.37 -20.90 18.48
CA SER A 2 40.51 -22.06 17.58
C SER A 2 41.19 -21.58 16.31
N THR A 3 42.25 -22.28 15.94
CA THR A 3 43.04 -22.11 14.73
C THR A 3 42.46 -23.04 13.66
N THR A 4 41.36 -22.64 13.03
CA THR A 4 41.02 -23.19 11.71
C THR A 4 42.06 -22.65 10.75
N HIS A 5 43.03 -23.50 10.43
CA HIS A 5 44.11 -23.21 9.50
C HIS A 5 43.54 -23.26 8.08
N THR A 6 43.84 -22.24 7.29
CA THR A 6 43.47 -22.14 5.87
C THR A 6 44.38 -23.02 5.00
N ALA A 7 44.01 -23.24 3.73
CA ALA A 7 44.89 -23.86 2.74
C ALA A 7 46.30 -23.23 2.72
N GLN A 8 46.36 -21.90 2.87
CA GLN A 8 47.61 -21.14 2.88
C GLN A 8 48.45 -21.41 4.13
N ASP A 9 47.80 -21.57 5.29
CA ASP A 9 48.49 -21.91 6.55
C ASP A 9 49.13 -23.30 6.48
N TRP A 10 48.39 -24.28 5.93
CA TRP A 10 48.91 -25.63 5.73
C TRP A 10 49.97 -25.66 4.64
N HIS A 11 49.77 -24.94 3.54
CA HIS A 11 50.79 -24.82 2.49
C HIS A 11 52.10 -24.26 3.05
N ALA A 12 52.02 -23.18 3.82
CA ALA A 12 53.16 -22.57 4.49
C ALA A 12 53.79 -23.50 5.53
N HIS A 13 52.99 -24.30 6.25
CA HIS A 13 53.48 -25.29 7.20
C HIS A 13 54.42 -26.30 6.52
N TYR A 14 53.96 -26.97 5.47
CA TYR A 14 54.78 -27.95 4.77
C TYR A 14 55.91 -27.29 3.96
N ALA A 15 55.68 -26.13 3.33
CA ALA A 15 56.73 -25.41 2.61
C ALA A 15 57.91 -25.00 3.52
N ALA A 16 57.65 -24.72 4.80
CA ALA A 16 58.69 -24.44 5.80
C ALA A 16 59.47 -25.68 6.29
N GLY A 17 59.28 -26.85 5.66
CA GLY A 17 59.96 -28.09 6.02
C GLY A 17 59.42 -28.76 7.28
N ARG A 18 58.30 -28.28 7.85
CA ARG A 18 57.63 -28.94 8.96
C ARG A 18 56.84 -30.15 8.46
N ASP A 19 56.73 -31.16 9.31
CA ASP A 19 55.99 -32.40 9.06
C ASP A 19 55.14 -32.75 10.29
N PHE A 20 54.14 -33.60 10.07
CA PHE A 20 53.33 -34.16 11.13
C PHE A 20 54.08 -35.26 11.90
N ARG A 21 53.51 -35.63 13.04
CA ARG A 21 54.03 -36.73 13.86
C ARG A 21 54.07 -38.03 13.03
N PRO A 22 55.24 -38.70 12.94
CA PRO A 22 55.36 -39.97 12.23
C PRO A 22 54.41 -41.03 12.79
N LEU A 23 54.08 -42.03 11.97
CA LEU A 23 53.35 -43.21 12.42
C LEU A 23 54.15 -43.95 13.50
N SER A 24 53.62 -43.99 14.72
CA SER A 24 54.22 -44.73 15.83
C SER A 24 54.12 -46.25 15.63
N ASP A 25 54.98 -47.01 16.30
CA ASP A 25 54.94 -48.48 16.25
C ASP A 25 53.60 -49.04 16.78
N THR A 26 53.00 -48.35 17.75
CA THR A 26 51.66 -48.67 18.26
C THR A 26 50.59 -48.48 17.20
N GLU A 27 50.60 -47.34 16.48
CA GLU A 27 49.69 -47.13 15.35
C GLU A 27 49.89 -48.18 14.27
N LYS A 28 51.14 -48.43 13.85
CA LYS A 28 51.46 -49.44 12.82
C LYS A 28 50.94 -50.83 13.20
N THR A 29 51.08 -51.21 14.48
CA THR A 29 50.58 -52.49 14.98
C THR A 29 49.06 -52.59 14.89
N VAL A 30 48.34 -51.54 15.30
CA VAL A 30 46.87 -51.49 15.22
C VAL A 30 46.41 -51.50 13.75
N LEU A 31 47.00 -50.67 12.90
CA LEU A 31 46.65 -50.58 11.48
C LEU A 31 46.95 -51.89 10.74
N THR A 32 48.09 -52.53 10.98
CA THR A 32 48.43 -53.83 10.39
C THR A 32 47.40 -54.89 10.77
N LYS A 33 46.97 -54.90 12.03
CA LYS A 33 46.03 -55.92 12.53
C LYS A 33 44.61 -55.72 12.01
N HIS A 34 44.14 -54.47 11.94
CA HIS A 34 42.73 -54.17 11.69
C HIS A 34 42.40 -53.69 10.27
N LEU A 35 43.41 -53.24 9.50
CA LEU A 35 43.24 -52.78 8.11
C LEU A 35 43.87 -53.73 7.09
N ALA A 36 44.30 -54.93 7.50
CA ALA A 36 44.84 -55.94 6.59
C ALA A 36 43.82 -56.29 5.49
N LEU A 37 44.31 -56.44 4.26
CA LEU A 37 43.49 -56.91 3.14
C LEU A 37 42.99 -58.34 3.39
N PRO A 38 41.71 -58.63 3.16
CA PRO A 38 41.22 -60.01 3.09
C PRO A 38 41.95 -60.81 2.01
N GLU A 39 42.11 -62.12 2.21
CA GLU A 39 42.65 -63.01 1.18
C GLU A 39 41.85 -62.87 -0.13
N GLY A 40 42.55 -62.61 -1.24
CA GLY A 40 41.94 -62.42 -2.56
C GLY A 40 41.50 -60.98 -2.89
N ALA A 41 41.71 -60.01 -2.00
CA ALA A 41 41.43 -58.59 -2.23
C ALA A 41 42.67 -57.77 -2.68
N GLU A 42 43.69 -58.43 -3.26
CA GLU A 42 44.90 -57.77 -3.76
C GLU A 42 44.54 -56.69 -4.79
N GLY A 43 45.03 -55.47 -4.56
CA GLY A 43 44.74 -54.32 -5.42
C GLY A 43 43.43 -53.59 -5.09
N ALA A 44 42.76 -53.89 -3.97
CA ALA A 44 41.63 -53.09 -3.50
C ALA A 44 42.05 -51.62 -3.32
N ARG A 45 41.12 -50.69 -3.58
CA ARG A 45 41.41 -49.26 -3.54
C ARG A 45 41.27 -48.72 -2.12
N ALA A 46 42.24 -47.93 -1.69
CA ALA A 46 42.16 -47.13 -0.48
C ALA A 46 42.27 -45.63 -0.82
N LEU A 47 41.56 -44.80 -0.07
CA LEU A 47 41.66 -43.34 -0.13
C LEU A 47 42.24 -42.83 1.19
N GLU A 48 43.38 -42.14 1.16
CA GLU A 48 43.85 -41.36 2.30
C GLU A 48 43.48 -39.89 2.13
N VAL A 49 42.68 -39.39 3.07
CA VAL A 49 42.19 -38.01 3.11
C VAL A 49 43.03 -37.19 4.08
N ALA A 50 43.49 -36.01 3.63
CA ALA A 50 44.46 -35.17 4.32
C ALA A 50 45.78 -35.93 4.56
N CYS A 51 46.38 -36.45 3.49
CA CYS A 51 47.51 -37.37 3.52
C CYS A 51 48.82 -36.76 4.03
N GLY A 52 48.93 -35.44 4.10
CA GLY A 52 50.16 -34.75 4.47
C GLY A 52 51.34 -35.16 3.57
N THR A 53 52.42 -35.65 4.16
CA THR A 53 53.61 -36.13 3.43
C THR A 53 53.50 -37.59 2.94
N GLY A 54 52.33 -38.22 3.05
CA GLY A 54 52.02 -39.52 2.46
C GLY A 54 52.63 -40.72 3.18
N GLU A 55 52.98 -40.61 4.47
CA GLU A 55 53.53 -41.74 5.24
C GLU A 55 52.52 -42.89 5.38
N LEU A 56 51.27 -42.58 5.73
CA LEU A 56 50.22 -43.59 5.88
C LEU A 56 49.78 -44.15 4.53
N ALA A 57 49.70 -43.34 3.47
CA ALA A 57 49.43 -43.81 2.12
C ALA A 57 50.46 -44.85 1.68
N ARG A 58 51.75 -44.59 1.93
CA ARG A 58 52.82 -45.57 1.65
C ARG A 58 52.71 -46.81 2.52
N PHE A 59 52.34 -46.67 3.78
CA PHE A 59 52.10 -47.81 4.67
C PHE A 59 50.94 -48.69 4.15
N LEU A 60 49.86 -48.10 3.67
CA LEU A 60 48.73 -48.81 3.06
C LEU A 60 49.11 -49.45 1.71
N ALA A 61 49.89 -48.76 0.88
CA ALA A 61 50.40 -49.32 -0.37
C ALA A 61 51.31 -50.54 -0.14
N ALA A 62 52.18 -50.48 0.88
CA ALA A 62 53.00 -51.61 1.30
C ALA A 62 52.17 -52.78 1.86
N ALA A 63 50.96 -52.51 2.36
CA ALA A 63 49.99 -53.52 2.79
C ALA A 63 49.16 -54.10 1.62
N GLY A 64 49.38 -53.65 0.38
CA GLY A 64 48.78 -54.21 -0.84
C GLY A 64 47.62 -53.43 -1.44
N TYR A 65 47.26 -52.26 -0.88
CA TYR A 65 46.23 -51.39 -1.44
C TYR A 65 46.74 -50.60 -2.65
N GLN A 66 45.85 -50.28 -3.60
CA GLN A 66 46.07 -49.17 -4.53
C GLN A 66 45.57 -47.89 -3.85
N VAL A 67 46.48 -46.95 -3.56
CA VAL A 67 46.14 -45.80 -2.71
C VAL A 67 46.00 -44.53 -3.53
N ASP A 68 44.84 -43.89 -3.43
CA ASP A 68 44.67 -42.49 -3.80
C ASP A 68 44.88 -41.64 -2.53
N ALA A 69 45.76 -40.65 -2.57
CA ALA A 69 46.10 -39.81 -1.43
C ALA A 69 45.79 -38.34 -1.76
N VAL A 70 44.97 -37.68 -0.94
CA VAL A 70 44.55 -36.30 -1.22
C VAL A 70 44.85 -35.36 -0.07
N ASP A 71 45.27 -34.14 -0.41
CA ASP A 71 45.49 -33.07 0.57
C ASP A 71 45.09 -31.71 0.00
N TRP A 72 44.68 -30.80 0.89
CA TRP A 72 44.32 -29.42 0.55
C TRP A 72 45.55 -28.54 0.35
N ALA A 73 46.70 -28.90 0.91
CA ALA A 73 47.94 -28.18 0.71
C ALA A 73 48.73 -28.77 -0.47
N GLN A 74 48.87 -28.00 -1.56
CA GLN A 74 49.70 -28.42 -2.70
C GLN A 74 51.13 -28.84 -2.28
N SER A 75 51.74 -28.16 -1.30
CA SER A 75 53.09 -28.51 -0.82
C SER A 75 53.16 -29.83 -0.04
N ALA A 76 52.03 -30.32 0.48
CA ALA A 76 51.93 -31.66 1.06
C ALA A 76 51.90 -32.72 -0.04
N VAL A 77 51.05 -32.51 -1.05
CA VAL A 77 50.91 -33.36 -2.25
C VAL A 77 52.25 -33.49 -2.99
N ASP A 78 52.96 -32.38 -3.18
CA ASP A 78 54.26 -32.37 -3.86
C ASP A 78 55.29 -33.25 -3.11
N LYS A 79 55.28 -33.25 -1.78
CA LYS A 79 56.15 -34.09 -0.95
C LYS A 79 55.72 -35.55 -0.95
N ALA A 80 54.43 -35.82 -0.84
CA ALA A 80 53.90 -37.18 -0.88
C ALA A 80 54.19 -37.87 -2.23
N SER A 81 54.19 -37.10 -3.33
CA SER A 81 54.43 -37.60 -4.68
C SER A 81 55.88 -37.96 -4.98
N ALA A 82 56.84 -37.50 -4.18
CA ALA A 82 58.28 -37.66 -4.43
C ALA A 82 58.77 -39.11 -4.28
N ASP A 83 57.97 -40.00 -3.67
CA ASP A 83 58.33 -41.39 -3.38
C ASP A 83 57.10 -42.30 -3.56
N SER A 84 56.77 -42.62 -4.82
CA SER A 84 55.39 -42.88 -5.29
C SER A 84 55.11 -44.30 -5.81
N ALA A 85 55.82 -45.32 -5.33
CA ALA A 85 55.47 -46.70 -5.70
C ALA A 85 54.11 -47.12 -5.08
N GLY A 86 53.05 -47.12 -5.90
CA GLY A 86 51.70 -47.59 -5.52
C GLY A 86 50.76 -46.55 -4.91
N VAL A 87 51.12 -45.25 -4.94
CA VAL A 87 50.32 -44.14 -4.41
C VAL A 87 50.09 -43.08 -5.49
N SER A 88 48.83 -42.72 -5.73
CA SER A 88 48.41 -41.61 -6.60
C SER A 88 48.05 -40.39 -5.75
N CYS A 89 48.81 -39.30 -5.84
CA CYS A 89 48.59 -38.11 -5.02
C CYS A 89 47.82 -37.02 -5.79
N HIS A 90 46.81 -36.42 -5.16
CA HIS A 90 45.97 -35.37 -5.77
C HIS A 90 45.79 -34.16 -4.83
N HIS A 91 45.78 -32.97 -5.41
CA HIS A 91 45.43 -31.74 -4.69
C HIS A 91 43.92 -31.54 -4.73
N LEU A 92 43.28 -31.54 -3.56
CA LEU A 92 41.83 -31.43 -3.44
C LEU A 92 41.43 -30.65 -2.17
N ASP A 93 40.50 -29.71 -2.33
CA ASP A 93 39.91 -28.98 -1.21
C ASP A 93 38.74 -29.77 -0.61
N LEU A 94 39.03 -30.45 0.49
CA LEU A 94 38.06 -31.22 1.26
C LEU A 94 36.99 -30.36 1.95
N THR A 95 37.18 -29.03 2.03
CA THR A 95 36.21 -28.11 2.61
C THR A 95 35.14 -27.67 1.62
N SER A 96 35.35 -27.87 0.32
CA SER A 96 34.40 -27.57 -0.75
C SER A 96 33.45 -28.75 -1.02
N GLY A 97 32.17 -28.47 -1.29
CA GLY A 97 31.06 -29.43 -1.22
C GLY A 97 30.86 -30.38 -2.40
N ASP A 98 31.92 -30.96 -2.98
CA ASP A 98 31.80 -32.03 -3.96
C ASP A 98 33.04 -32.96 -4.00
N LEU A 99 33.00 -34.05 -3.22
CA LEU A 99 34.03 -35.10 -3.24
C LEU A 99 33.79 -36.19 -4.29
N SER A 100 32.76 -36.05 -5.16
CA SER A 100 32.45 -37.07 -6.18
C SER A 100 33.57 -37.25 -7.21
N SER A 101 34.44 -36.25 -7.37
CA SER A 101 35.64 -36.32 -8.20
C SER A 101 36.65 -37.38 -7.75
N LEU A 102 36.57 -37.85 -6.49
CA LEU A 102 37.36 -38.95 -5.97
C LEU A 102 36.79 -40.33 -6.35
N ALA A 103 35.58 -40.41 -6.90
CA ALA A 103 34.99 -41.69 -7.23
C ALA A 103 35.90 -42.49 -8.20
N PRO A 104 36.22 -43.75 -7.90
CA PRO A 104 37.01 -44.59 -8.80
C PRO A 104 36.40 -44.67 -10.21
N ALA A 105 37.22 -44.63 -11.26
CA ALA A 105 36.75 -44.85 -12.62
C ALA A 105 36.28 -46.31 -12.79
N GLY A 106 34.98 -46.57 -12.70
CA GLY A 106 34.37 -47.91 -12.76
C GLY A 106 33.21 -48.07 -11.78
N SER A 107 32.65 -49.28 -11.65
CA SER A 107 31.49 -49.56 -10.80
C SER A 107 31.85 -50.00 -9.37
N GLY A 108 32.97 -49.55 -8.81
CA GLY A 108 33.41 -49.94 -7.46
C GLY A 108 33.85 -48.73 -6.64
N GLY A 109 33.46 -48.67 -5.36
CA GLY A 109 33.91 -47.66 -4.39
C GLY A 109 35.27 -48.01 -3.76
N TYR A 110 35.65 -47.29 -2.71
CA TYR A 110 36.84 -47.57 -1.92
C TYR A 110 36.55 -48.63 -0.86
N ARG A 111 37.45 -49.61 -0.74
CA ARG A 111 37.39 -50.62 0.33
C ARG A 111 37.78 -50.03 1.68
N LEU A 112 38.66 -49.04 1.67
CA LEU A 112 39.16 -48.37 2.85
C LEU A 112 39.29 -46.87 2.58
N ILE A 113 38.74 -46.05 3.46
CA ILE A 113 39.00 -44.62 3.47
C ILE A 113 39.64 -44.30 4.83
N THR A 114 40.81 -43.69 4.84
CA THR A 114 41.51 -43.30 6.08
C THR A 114 41.57 -41.79 6.22
N MET A 115 41.32 -41.29 7.42
CA MET A 115 41.48 -39.89 7.78
C MET A 115 42.25 -39.80 9.11
N ARG A 116 43.52 -39.39 9.03
CA ARG A 116 44.40 -39.33 10.21
C ARG A 116 44.58 -37.90 10.69
N ARG A 117 44.15 -37.64 11.93
CA ARG A 117 44.30 -36.37 12.66
C ARG A 117 43.76 -35.14 11.94
N ALA A 118 42.84 -35.32 10.99
CA ALA A 118 42.31 -34.24 10.18
C ALA A 118 40.87 -33.83 10.55
N LEU A 119 40.07 -34.76 11.09
CA LEU A 119 38.64 -34.53 11.33
C LEU A 119 38.34 -33.29 12.20
N ALA A 120 39.15 -33.06 13.24
CA ALA A 120 38.98 -31.90 14.13
C ALA A 120 39.18 -30.55 13.41
N HIS A 121 39.93 -30.54 12.30
CA HIS A 121 40.27 -29.35 11.51
C HIS A 121 39.27 -29.04 10.39
N LEU A 122 38.34 -29.97 10.09
CA LEU A 122 37.34 -29.77 9.04
C LEU A 122 36.22 -28.84 9.53
N PRO A 123 35.80 -27.86 8.69
CA PRO A 123 34.72 -26.95 9.05
C PRO A 123 33.37 -27.66 9.11
N ASP A 124 33.02 -28.46 8.08
CA ASP A 124 31.78 -29.23 8.02
C ASP A 124 32.07 -30.73 8.11
N ARG A 125 32.15 -31.23 9.35
CA ARG A 125 32.46 -32.63 9.65
C ARG A 125 31.36 -33.57 9.19
N THR A 126 30.09 -33.17 9.35
CA THR A 126 28.91 -33.96 8.97
C THR A 126 28.93 -34.24 7.48
N ARG A 127 29.03 -33.18 6.67
CA ARG A 127 29.03 -33.30 5.21
C ARG A 127 30.21 -34.12 4.74
N THR A 128 31.41 -33.83 5.26
CA THR A 128 32.63 -34.55 4.84
C THR A 128 32.54 -36.04 5.13
N VAL A 129 32.09 -36.44 6.33
CA VAL A 129 31.92 -37.85 6.68
C VAL A 129 30.85 -38.52 5.80
N ALA A 130 29.74 -37.85 5.51
CA ALA A 130 28.68 -38.38 4.65
C ALA A 130 29.14 -38.55 3.19
N GLU A 131 29.87 -37.58 2.65
CA GLU A 131 30.45 -37.64 1.30
C GLU A 131 31.52 -38.75 1.20
N LEU A 132 32.38 -38.90 2.21
CA LEU A 132 33.34 -40.00 2.26
C LEU A 132 32.64 -41.36 2.40
N ALA A 133 31.58 -41.45 3.21
CA ALA A 133 30.79 -42.67 3.33
C ALA A 133 30.15 -43.09 1.99
N ALA A 134 29.72 -42.13 1.18
CA ALA A 134 29.16 -42.38 -0.15
C ALA A 134 30.19 -42.89 -1.17
N LEU A 135 31.50 -42.73 -0.89
CA LEU A 135 32.59 -43.24 -1.73
C LEU A 135 33.01 -44.67 -1.37
N LEU A 136 32.49 -45.25 -0.27
CA LEU A 136 32.79 -46.62 0.13
C LEU A 136 32.11 -47.64 -0.80
N ASP A 137 32.74 -48.81 -0.97
CA ASP A 137 32.05 -49.98 -1.50
C ASP A 137 31.15 -50.64 -0.44
N GLU A 138 30.38 -51.66 -0.82
CA GLU A 138 29.40 -52.33 0.05
C GLU A 138 30.01 -52.88 1.35
N ASP A 139 31.28 -53.32 1.29
CA ASP A 139 32.06 -53.85 2.41
C ASP A 139 33.09 -52.84 2.95
N GLY A 140 32.92 -51.57 2.59
CA GLY A 140 33.91 -50.52 2.83
C GLY A 140 34.02 -50.12 4.30
N THR A 141 35.21 -49.69 4.70
CA THR A 141 35.46 -49.15 6.04
C THR A 141 35.96 -47.72 5.97
N LEU A 142 35.32 -46.80 6.71
CA LEU A 142 35.90 -45.51 7.05
C LEU A 142 36.69 -45.64 8.34
N CYS A 143 37.99 -45.35 8.29
CA CYS A 143 38.91 -45.39 9.41
C CYS A 143 39.29 -43.96 9.81
N VAL A 144 38.80 -43.51 10.97
CA VAL A 144 39.14 -42.19 11.54
C VAL A 144 40.14 -42.38 12.66
N ILE A 145 41.31 -41.76 12.55
CA ILE A 145 42.37 -41.82 13.56
C ILE A 145 42.48 -40.43 14.18
N THR A 146 42.07 -40.26 15.43
CA THR A 146 41.95 -38.93 16.06
C THR A 146 42.62 -38.89 17.44
N PRO A 147 43.22 -37.77 17.86
CA PRO A 147 43.64 -37.59 19.25
C PRO A 147 42.43 -37.53 20.19
N HIS A 148 42.53 -38.16 21.36
CA HIS A 148 41.46 -38.15 22.35
C HIS A 148 41.61 -36.99 23.34
N ALA A 149 40.58 -36.16 23.52
CA ALA A 149 40.65 -34.92 24.29
C ALA A 149 41.17 -35.10 25.73
N ASP A 150 40.77 -36.18 26.41
CA ASP A 150 41.19 -36.46 27.79
C ASP A 150 42.65 -36.89 27.95
N ARG A 151 43.34 -37.21 26.84
CA ARG A 151 44.76 -37.61 26.85
C ARG A 151 45.69 -36.44 26.49
N HIS A 152 45.13 -35.26 26.27
CA HIS A 152 45.87 -34.07 25.87
C HIS A 152 45.62 -32.88 26.82
N PRO A 153 46.62 -31.98 26.98
CA PRO A 153 46.46 -30.72 27.70
C PRO A 153 45.30 -29.89 27.14
N GLU A 154 44.70 -29.05 28.00
CA GLU A 154 43.54 -28.23 27.66
C GLU A 154 43.77 -27.36 26.41
N GLU A 155 44.98 -26.83 26.21
CA GLU A 155 45.30 -25.99 25.04
C GLU A 155 45.24 -26.77 23.71
N LEU A 156 45.43 -28.10 23.74
CA LEU A 156 45.42 -28.97 22.57
C LEU A 156 44.07 -29.67 22.35
N ARG A 157 43.10 -29.53 23.26
CA ARG A 157 41.78 -30.17 23.11
C ARG A 157 41.03 -29.71 21.88
N GLY A 158 41.30 -28.49 21.38
CA GLY A 158 40.69 -27.96 20.15
C GLY A 158 41.06 -28.70 18.87
N ILE A 159 42.06 -29.59 18.90
CA ILE A 159 42.48 -30.45 17.78
C ILE A 159 42.28 -31.95 18.11
N CYS A 160 41.49 -32.24 19.14
CA CYS A 160 41.13 -33.59 19.59
C CYS A 160 39.62 -33.80 19.45
N LEU A 161 39.16 -35.05 19.56
CA LEU A 161 37.75 -35.39 19.73
C LEU A 161 37.52 -35.89 21.18
N ASP A 162 36.39 -35.49 21.78
CA ASP A 162 35.92 -36.04 23.06
C ASP A 162 34.99 -37.25 22.86
N ASP A 163 34.64 -37.94 23.96
CA ASP A 163 33.78 -39.14 23.91
C ASP A 163 32.41 -38.85 23.27
N ALA A 164 31.84 -37.66 23.51
CA ALA A 164 30.54 -37.30 22.94
C ALA A 164 30.63 -37.11 21.41
N GLU A 165 31.69 -36.50 20.92
CA GLU A 165 31.96 -36.35 19.48
C GLU A 165 32.23 -37.69 18.80
N ILE A 166 32.91 -38.61 19.50
CA ILE A 166 33.18 -39.98 19.03
C ILE A 166 31.88 -40.80 18.99
N ASP A 167 31.05 -40.73 20.02
CA ASP A 167 29.78 -41.44 20.09
C ASP A 167 28.80 -40.94 19.01
N LEU A 168 28.79 -39.63 18.76
CA LEU A 168 28.00 -39.04 17.67
C LEU A 168 28.50 -39.49 16.29
N LEU A 169 29.82 -39.64 16.10
CA LEU A 169 30.38 -40.21 14.88
C LEU A 169 29.93 -41.65 14.69
N ALA A 170 29.99 -42.44 15.77
CA ALA A 170 29.64 -43.84 15.78
C ALA A 170 28.17 -44.10 15.47
N ASP A 171 27.27 -43.20 15.90
CA ASP A 171 25.82 -43.36 15.71
C ASP A 171 25.39 -43.29 14.23
N GLY A 172 26.21 -42.73 13.34
CA GLY A 172 25.94 -42.72 11.90
C GLY A 172 26.11 -44.07 11.21
N TRP A 173 26.56 -45.11 11.92
CA TRP A 173 27.02 -46.37 11.33
C TRP A 173 26.36 -47.59 11.98
N GLN A 174 26.16 -48.65 11.21
CA GLN A 174 25.62 -49.92 11.67
C GLN A 174 26.62 -50.66 12.56
N HIS A 175 27.90 -50.56 12.23
CA HIS A 175 28.98 -51.21 12.98
C HIS A 175 30.13 -50.23 13.21
N THR A 176 30.49 -50.06 14.49
CA THR A 176 31.59 -49.23 14.93
C THR A 176 32.52 -50.01 15.85
N GLU A 177 33.81 -50.04 15.53
CA GLU A 177 34.86 -50.57 16.41
C GLU A 177 35.76 -49.42 16.86
N ARG A 178 35.93 -49.26 18.18
CA ARG A 178 36.80 -48.26 18.81
C ARG A 178 38.04 -48.94 19.39
N ILE A 179 39.20 -48.53 18.91
CA ILE A 179 40.49 -49.13 19.29
C ILE A 179 41.42 -48.02 19.77
N GLU A 180 42.04 -48.21 20.92
CA GLU A 180 42.97 -47.22 21.48
C GLU A 180 44.42 -47.52 21.09
N ALA A 181 45.09 -46.51 20.53
CA ALA A 181 46.46 -46.58 20.02
C ALA A 181 47.31 -45.47 20.66
N GLY A 182 47.66 -45.63 21.93
CA GLY A 182 48.38 -44.62 22.70
C GLY A 182 47.51 -43.39 23.00
N ASP A 183 47.94 -42.20 22.55
CA ASP A 183 47.17 -40.95 22.66
C ASP A 183 46.06 -40.81 21.60
N LEU A 184 46.02 -41.73 20.64
CA LEU A 184 45.05 -41.74 19.55
C LEU A 184 43.93 -42.75 19.81
N THR A 185 42.75 -42.44 19.27
CA THR A 185 41.62 -43.35 19.11
C THR A 185 41.44 -43.63 17.61
N VAL A 186 41.39 -44.91 17.26
CA VAL A 186 41.10 -45.42 15.91
C VAL A 186 39.66 -45.90 15.90
N LEU A 187 38.85 -45.34 15.00
CA LEU A 187 37.46 -45.68 14.79
C LEU A 187 37.30 -46.35 13.43
N LEU A 188 36.80 -47.59 13.43
CA LEU A 188 36.46 -48.32 12.21
C LEU A 188 34.93 -48.30 12.07
N LEU A 189 34.46 -47.65 11.02
CA LEU A 189 33.05 -47.35 10.79
C LEU A 189 32.59 -48.07 9.51
N ARG A 190 31.53 -48.88 9.62
CA ARG A 190 31.01 -49.71 8.52
C ARG A 190 29.48 -49.68 8.46
N GLY A 191 28.95 -49.73 7.23
CA GLY A 191 27.52 -49.67 6.96
C GLY A 191 26.89 -48.33 7.38
N PRO A 192 27.03 -47.25 6.60
CA PRO A 192 26.42 -45.97 6.93
C PRO A 192 24.88 -46.09 7.01
N LYS A 193 24.26 -45.48 8.03
CA LYS A 193 22.80 -45.42 8.19
C LYS A 193 22.19 -44.42 7.18
N SER A 194 20.93 -44.61 6.80
CA SER A 194 20.23 -43.78 5.80
C SER A 194 19.88 -42.36 6.28
N ASP A 195 19.87 -42.13 7.59
CA ASP A 195 19.57 -40.82 8.18
C ASP A 195 20.88 -40.11 8.54
N PRO A 196 21.15 -38.88 8.04
CA PRO A 196 22.37 -38.16 8.37
C PRO A 196 22.35 -37.71 9.84
N VAL A 197 23.40 -38.07 10.59
CA VAL A 197 23.60 -37.60 11.96
C VAL A 197 24.05 -36.13 11.93
N THR A 198 23.26 -35.24 12.54
CA THR A 198 23.61 -33.81 12.63
C THR A 198 24.66 -33.57 13.71
N TYR A 199 25.89 -33.19 13.34
CA TYR A 199 26.86 -32.69 14.33
C TYR A 199 26.41 -31.33 14.89
N SER A 200 26.36 -31.20 16.22
CA SER A 200 26.27 -29.89 16.85
C SER A 200 27.64 -29.23 16.83
N GLU A 201 27.83 -28.22 15.98
CA GLU A 201 29.01 -27.37 16.06
C GLU A 201 29.02 -26.64 17.40
N LYS A 202 30.11 -26.77 18.18
CA LYS A 202 30.32 -26.00 19.44
C LYS A 202 30.48 -24.49 19.22
N ARG A 203 30.27 -23.96 18.00
CA ARG A 203 30.37 -22.52 17.72
C ARG A 203 29.20 -22.04 16.88
N THR A 204 28.56 -20.99 17.38
CA THR A 204 27.61 -20.18 16.62
C THR A 204 28.29 -19.76 15.30
N PRO A 205 27.67 -19.99 14.13
CA PRO A 205 28.15 -19.43 12.88
C PRO A 205 28.39 -17.94 13.07
N LYS A 206 29.45 -17.37 12.45
CA LYS A 206 29.51 -15.91 12.31
C LYS A 206 28.22 -15.51 11.61
N PRO A 207 27.33 -14.72 12.23
CA PRO A 207 26.08 -14.33 11.58
C PRO A 207 26.45 -13.58 10.30
N SER A 208 26.17 -14.16 9.14
CA SER A 208 26.32 -13.49 7.84
C SER A 208 25.08 -12.65 7.52
N ALA A 209 23.96 -12.97 8.20
CA ALA A 209 22.75 -12.19 8.18
C ALA A 209 22.07 -12.14 9.56
N MET A 210 21.26 -11.12 9.79
CA MET A 210 20.38 -10.99 10.94
C MET A 210 18.93 -10.96 10.47
N ALA A 211 18.09 -11.83 11.03
CA ALA A 211 16.65 -11.82 10.82
C ALA A 211 15.96 -11.10 11.97
N GLY A 212 15.03 -10.19 11.65
CA GLY A 212 14.23 -9.48 12.63
C GLY A 212 12.83 -9.17 12.11
N VAL A 213 12.04 -8.55 12.96
CA VAL A 213 10.71 -8.05 12.64
C VAL A 213 10.57 -6.62 13.14
N ALA A 214 9.96 -5.75 12.33
CA ALA A 214 9.55 -4.41 12.76
C ALA A 214 8.02 -4.37 12.82
N VAL A 215 7.48 -3.93 13.95
CA VAL A 215 6.05 -4.02 14.24
C VAL A 215 5.41 -2.64 14.15
N VAL A 216 4.62 -2.41 13.11
CA VAL A 216 3.81 -1.20 12.94
C VAL A 216 2.46 -1.42 13.62
N VAL A 217 2.36 -0.93 14.86
CA VAL A 217 1.13 -1.00 15.66
C VAL A 217 0.33 0.28 15.50
N THR A 218 -0.96 0.13 15.20
CA THR A 218 -1.90 1.26 15.10
C THR A 218 -3.08 1.13 16.05
N ASN A 219 -3.41 2.19 16.77
CA ASN A 219 -4.56 2.23 17.67
C ASN A 219 -5.89 2.37 16.92
N ASP A 220 -7.00 2.43 17.67
CA ASP A 220 -8.37 2.63 17.17
C ASP A 220 -8.63 3.98 16.49
N ARG A 221 -7.64 4.89 16.54
CA ARG A 221 -7.60 6.18 15.84
C ARG A 221 -6.58 6.18 14.68
N GLY A 222 -6.08 4.99 14.31
CA GLY A 222 -4.97 4.70 13.39
C GLY A 222 -3.73 5.57 13.54
N GLN A 223 -3.45 5.99 14.77
CA GLN A 223 -2.14 6.55 15.11
C GLN A 223 -1.16 5.40 15.26
N VAL A 224 0.08 5.58 14.79
CA VAL A 224 1.18 4.64 14.96
C VAL A 224 1.91 4.87 16.28
N LEU A 225 2.33 3.77 16.91
CA LEU A 225 3.12 3.80 18.12
C LEU A 225 4.61 3.99 17.79
N LEU A 226 5.26 5.00 18.36
CA LEU A 226 6.70 5.22 18.26
C LEU A 226 7.32 5.41 19.64
N GLY A 227 8.49 4.80 19.84
CA GLY A 227 9.29 4.86 21.06
C GLY A 227 10.44 5.84 20.91
N TRP A 228 10.69 6.69 21.91
CA TRP A 228 11.82 7.61 21.91
C TRP A 228 13.09 6.96 22.45
N ASN A 229 14.11 6.79 21.60
CA ASN A 229 15.42 6.31 21.99
C ASN A 229 16.37 7.49 22.29
N PRO A 230 16.67 7.79 23.56
CA PRO A 230 17.47 8.96 23.91
C PRO A 230 18.95 8.82 23.55
N SER A 231 19.47 7.59 23.46
CA SER A 231 20.89 7.34 23.18
C SER A 231 21.26 7.68 21.74
N ARG A 232 20.31 7.47 20.82
CA ARG A 232 20.44 7.75 19.39
C ARG A 232 19.73 9.03 18.96
N ALA A 233 18.90 9.61 19.84
CA ALA A 233 18.03 10.75 19.57
C ALA A 233 17.10 10.52 18.35
N VAL A 234 16.48 9.34 18.29
CA VAL A 234 15.56 8.93 17.20
C VAL A 234 14.28 8.31 17.75
N TRP A 235 13.24 8.34 16.91
CA TRP A 235 12.01 7.55 17.09
C TRP A 235 12.16 6.14 16.50
N GLU A 236 11.68 5.12 17.21
CA GLU A 236 11.79 3.70 16.82
C GLU A 236 10.43 2.99 16.93
N LEU A 237 10.16 2.04 16.03
CA LEU A 237 9.04 1.11 16.17
C LEU A 237 9.40 0.01 17.18
N PRO A 238 8.41 -0.67 17.78
CA PRO A 238 8.67 -1.95 18.43
C PRO A 238 9.30 -2.93 17.43
N ALA A 239 10.41 -3.56 17.77
CA ALA A 239 11.14 -4.40 16.83
C ALA A 239 12.17 -5.28 17.52
N GLY A 240 12.38 -6.50 17.01
CA GLY A 240 13.49 -7.31 17.51
C GLY A 240 13.84 -8.50 16.67
N LYS A 241 14.70 -9.35 17.23
CA LYS A 241 15.36 -10.43 16.49
C LYS A 241 14.52 -11.69 16.55
N VAL A 242 14.53 -12.44 15.45
CA VAL A 242 13.89 -13.75 15.41
C VAL A 242 14.73 -14.74 16.22
N GLU A 243 14.10 -15.42 17.18
CA GLU A 243 14.75 -16.49 17.91
C GLU A 243 14.79 -17.80 17.09
N PRO A 244 15.76 -18.71 17.34
CA PRO A 244 15.83 -19.98 16.61
C PRO A 244 14.53 -20.80 16.72
N GLY A 245 13.91 -21.09 15.57
CA GLY A 245 12.66 -21.85 15.48
C GLY A 245 11.38 -21.03 15.67
N GLU A 246 11.49 -19.71 15.88
CA GLU A 246 10.35 -18.81 16.02
C GLU A 246 9.83 -18.33 14.65
N ALA A 247 8.51 -18.23 14.50
CA ALA A 247 7.87 -17.61 13.34
C ALA A 247 7.84 -16.08 13.47
N PHE A 248 7.89 -15.34 12.36
CA PHE A 248 7.91 -13.87 12.39
C PHE A 248 6.70 -13.25 13.11
N GLU A 249 5.53 -13.85 12.98
CA GLU A 249 4.31 -13.45 13.68
C GLU A 249 4.44 -13.63 15.20
N ALA A 250 5.05 -14.74 15.64
CA ALA A 250 5.32 -14.98 17.05
C ALA A 250 6.37 -13.99 17.58
N THR A 251 7.44 -13.75 16.82
CA THR A 251 8.46 -12.73 17.13
C THR A 251 7.80 -11.35 17.28
N ALA A 252 6.92 -10.95 16.36
CA ALA A 252 6.26 -9.64 16.40
C ALA A 252 5.44 -9.46 17.68
N VAL A 253 4.68 -10.49 18.07
CA VAL A 253 3.87 -10.48 19.30
C VAL A 253 4.74 -10.45 20.55
N ARG A 254 5.83 -11.21 20.57
CA ARG A 254 6.76 -11.26 21.70
C ARG A 254 7.46 -9.92 21.91
N GLU A 255 8.11 -9.38 20.89
CA GLU A 255 8.83 -8.10 20.94
C GLU A 255 7.88 -6.94 21.31
N LEU A 256 6.65 -6.96 20.77
CA LEU A 256 5.65 -5.97 21.13
C LEU A 256 5.26 -6.00 22.62
N ALA A 257 5.18 -7.20 23.21
CA ALA A 257 4.90 -7.37 24.63
C ALA A 257 6.10 -7.02 25.50
N GLU A 258 7.31 -7.39 25.07
CA GLU A 258 8.57 -7.18 25.76
C GLU A 258 8.96 -5.71 25.80
N GLU A 259 8.82 -4.95 24.70
CA GLU A 259 9.25 -3.55 24.62
C GLU A 259 8.16 -2.53 25.03
N ALA A 260 6.90 -2.79 24.61
CA ALA A 260 5.80 -1.84 24.74
C ALA A 260 4.67 -2.31 25.66
N GLY A 261 4.71 -3.54 26.18
CA GLY A 261 3.67 -4.07 27.07
C GLY A 261 2.30 -4.27 26.40
N LEU A 262 2.27 -4.35 25.07
CA LEU A 262 1.05 -4.62 24.31
C LEU A 262 0.98 -6.12 23.94
N HIS A 263 -0.20 -6.71 24.07
CA HIS A 263 -0.40 -8.15 23.85
C HIS A 263 -1.31 -8.39 22.66
N ALA A 264 -0.88 -9.24 21.73
CA ALA A 264 -1.62 -9.63 20.54
C ALA A 264 -1.55 -11.15 20.34
N ARG A 265 -2.22 -11.65 19.30
CA ARG A 265 -2.18 -13.06 18.91
C ARG A 265 -1.40 -13.19 17.60
N PRO A 266 -0.59 -14.23 17.37
CA PRO A 266 0.15 -14.38 16.12
C PRO A 266 -0.74 -14.30 14.87
N GLU A 267 -1.98 -14.79 14.97
CA GLU A 267 -2.95 -14.76 13.87
C GLU A 267 -3.47 -13.35 13.55
N SER A 268 -3.26 -12.36 14.42
CA SER A 268 -3.60 -10.96 14.15
C SER A 268 -2.46 -10.16 13.52
N VAL A 269 -1.30 -10.79 13.30
CA VAL A 269 -0.15 -10.16 12.65
C VAL A 269 -0.26 -10.29 11.14
N LEU A 270 -0.19 -9.16 10.44
CA LEU A 270 -0.13 -9.14 8.98
C LEU A 270 1.31 -8.88 8.53
N LEU A 271 1.95 -9.86 7.88
CA LEU A 271 3.26 -9.69 7.25
C LEU A 271 3.10 -9.07 5.86
N LEU A 272 3.61 -7.86 5.67
CA LEU A 272 3.41 -7.09 4.44
C LEU A 272 4.53 -7.29 3.41
N GLY A 273 5.73 -7.60 3.88
CA GLY A 273 6.88 -7.77 3.00
C GLY A 273 8.18 -7.90 3.76
N THR A 274 9.18 -8.37 3.02
CA THR A 274 10.54 -8.55 3.53
C THR A 274 11.40 -7.39 3.05
N LEU A 275 12.04 -6.69 3.99
CA LEU A 275 13.10 -5.73 3.71
C LEU A 275 14.47 -6.41 3.80
N CYS A 276 15.30 -6.16 2.79
CA CYS A 276 16.69 -6.59 2.77
C CYS A 276 17.59 -5.36 2.60
N ASP A 277 18.49 -5.16 3.56
CA ASP A 277 19.52 -4.13 3.51
C ASP A 277 20.87 -4.62 4.06
N SER A 278 21.90 -3.77 3.96
CA SER A 278 23.24 -4.07 4.47
C SER A 278 23.66 -2.95 5.40
N THR A 279 23.94 -3.28 6.66
CA THR A 279 24.41 -2.32 7.67
C THR A 279 25.61 -2.90 8.41
N HIS A 280 26.67 -2.09 8.59
CA HIS A 280 27.90 -2.48 9.30
C HIS A 280 28.55 -3.80 8.81
N GLY A 281 28.36 -4.14 7.52
CA GLY A 281 28.91 -5.36 6.93
C GLY A 281 28.07 -6.62 7.12
N PHE A 282 26.86 -6.52 7.67
CA PHE A 282 25.90 -7.62 7.80
C PHE A 282 24.70 -7.41 6.89
N THR A 283 24.25 -8.48 6.24
CA THR A 283 22.94 -8.48 5.58
C THR A 283 21.87 -8.51 6.66
N ARG A 284 20.88 -7.64 6.60
CA ARG A 284 19.73 -7.70 7.51
C ARG A 284 18.49 -7.97 6.70
N ILE A 285 17.70 -8.91 7.22
CA ILE A 285 16.41 -9.33 6.69
C ILE A 285 15.38 -8.96 7.76
N THR A 286 14.54 -7.98 7.47
CA THR A 286 13.50 -7.52 8.39
C THR A 286 12.13 -7.78 7.78
N GLU A 287 11.32 -8.60 8.43
CA GLU A 287 9.89 -8.69 8.08
C GLU A 287 9.12 -7.50 8.63
N ILE A 288 8.21 -6.96 7.82
CA ILE A 288 7.35 -5.85 8.23
C ILE A 288 6.01 -6.40 8.67
N ALA A 289 5.76 -6.32 9.97
CA ALA A 289 4.52 -6.74 10.60
C ALA A 289 3.62 -5.52 10.83
N ARG A 290 2.34 -5.62 10.43
CA ARG A 290 1.29 -4.67 10.79
C ARG A 290 0.34 -5.30 11.78
N LEU A 291 -0.05 -4.52 12.80
CA LEU A 291 -0.88 -5.03 13.89
C LEU A 291 -1.90 -3.99 14.34
N THR A 292 -3.18 -4.36 14.28
CA THR A 292 -4.34 -3.52 14.68
C THR A 292 -5.16 -4.13 15.82
N ASP A 293 -5.08 -5.45 16.05
CA ASP A 293 -5.81 -6.15 17.11
C ASP A 293 -4.84 -6.54 18.24
N TYR A 294 -4.89 -5.78 19.34
CA TYR A 294 -4.09 -5.97 20.54
C TYR A 294 -4.84 -5.51 21.80
N THR A 295 -4.29 -5.86 22.96
CA THR A 295 -4.77 -5.44 24.28
C THR A 295 -3.62 -4.84 25.09
N GLY A 296 -3.95 -4.02 26.09
CA GLY A 296 -2.97 -3.35 26.94
C GLY A 296 -2.83 -1.85 26.66
N LYS A 297 -1.86 -1.22 27.33
CA LYS A 297 -1.49 0.19 27.13
C LYS A 297 0.01 0.29 26.93
N PRO A 298 0.50 1.16 26.02
CA PRO A 298 1.93 1.35 25.83
C PRO A 298 2.61 1.67 27.16
N THR A 299 3.54 0.82 27.55
CA THR A 299 4.26 0.90 28.82
C THR A 299 5.73 0.70 28.52
N VAL A 300 6.58 1.56 29.06
CA VAL A 300 8.03 1.41 28.93
C VAL A 300 8.46 0.19 29.73
N ARG A 301 9.01 -0.81 29.05
CA ARG A 301 9.55 -2.04 29.66
C ARG A 301 11.08 -2.06 29.69
N GLU A 302 11.70 -1.42 28.71
CA GLU A 302 13.16 -1.31 28.55
C GLU A 302 13.59 0.16 28.60
N PRO A 303 13.57 0.79 29.79
CA PRO A 303 13.82 2.23 29.96
C PRO A 303 15.22 2.69 29.50
N GLU A 304 16.17 1.77 29.39
CA GLU A 304 17.51 1.98 28.88
C GLU A 304 17.57 2.13 27.35
N LEU A 305 16.58 1.61 26.62
CA LEU A 305 16.46 1.73 25.16
C LEU A 305 15.40 2.75 24.77
N ILE A 306 14.20 2.65 25.35
CA ILE A 306 13.05 3.51 25.03
C ILE A 306 12.58 4.20 26.31
N THR A 307 12.57 5.53 26.34
CA THR A 307 12.16 6.27 27.56
C THR A 307 10.70 6.68 27.60
N ARG A 308 10.01 6.67 26.45
CA ARG A 308 8.57 6.94 26.33
C ARG A 308 8.02 6.39 25.02
N TRP A 309 6.73 6.07 25.02
CA TRP A 309 5.95 5.65 23.86
C TRP A 309 4.88 6.69 23.53
N GLU A 310 4.74 7.04 22.26
CA GLU A 310 3.79 8.06 21.79
C GLU A 310 3.01 7.62 20.56
N TRP A 311 1.76 8.09 20.47
CA TRP A 311 0.88 7.85 19.34
C TRP A 311 0.93 9.02 18.39
N HIS A 312 1.33 8.77 17.14
CA HIS A 312 1.42 9.77 16.09
C HIS A 312 0.47 9.43 14.95
N THR A 313 -0.25 10.42 14.40
CA THR A 313 -0.93 10.18 13.11
C THR A 313 0.13 9.94 12.03
N PRO A 314 -0.11 9.11 11.01
CA PRO A 314 0.84 8.92 9.91
C PRO A 314 1.32 10.26 9.33
N PHE A 315 0.41 11.22 9.19
CA PHE A 315 0.74 12.57 8.75
C PHE A 315 1.72 13.30 9.70
N ALA A 316 1.51 13.24 11.02
CA ALA A 316 2.43 13.85 11.99
C ALA A 316 3.82 13.21 11.96
N VAL A 317 3.92 11.92 11.63
CA VAL A 317 5.20 11.19 11.49
C VAL A 317 6.10 11.85 10.43
N ARG A 318 5.52 12.34 9.34
CA ARG A 318 6.25 13.07 8.28
C ARG A 318 6.96 14.32 8.79
N ASN A 319 6.38 14.97 9.80
CA ASN A 319 6.80 16.28 10.30
C ASN A 319 7.41 16.21 11.70
N LEU A 320 7.85 15.03 12.15
CA LEU A 320 8.51 14.90 13.45
C LEU A 320 9.81 15.72 13.48
N PRO A 321 10.03 16.56 14.52
CA PRO A 321 11.22 17.39 14.59
C PRO A 321 12.50 16.59 14.83
N GLN A 322 12.38 15.36 15.33
CA GLN A 322 13.49 14.43 15.51
C GLN A 322 13.43 13.30 14.48
N PRO A 323 14.59 12.77 14.05
CA PRO A 323 14.65 11.72 13.05
C PRO A 323 14.02 10.40 13.54
N ILE A 324 13.60 9.58 12.58
CA ILE A 324 13.14 8.21 12.82
C ILE A 324 14.30 7.28 12.48
N PHE A 325 14.53 6.25 13.30
CA PHE A 325 15.54 5.24 13.01
C PHE A 325 15.30 4.62 11.64
N THR A 326 16.34 4.49 10.83
CA THR A 326 16.22 4.16 9.39
C THR A 326 15.40 2.90 9.13
N ALA A 327 15.60 1.83 9.93
CA ALA A 327 14.84 0.59 9.76
C ALA A 327 13.35 0.79 10.04
N SER A 328 13.04 1.59 11.07
CA SER A 328 11.67 1.97 11.42
C SER A 328 11.06 2.85 10.33
N ALA A 329 11.81 3.80 9.78
CA ALA A 329 11.37 4.63 8.66
C ALA A 329 11.08 3.81 7.40
N GLN A 330 11.91 2.81 7.09
CA GLN A 330 11.68 1.89 5.98
C GLN A 330 10.45 1.01 6.22
N ALA A 331 10.27 0.47 7.43
CA ALA A 331 9.08 -0.29 7.80
C ALA A 331 7.81 0.56 7.68
N LEU A 332 7.84 1.80 8.18
CA LEU A 332 6.76 2.78 8.03
C LEU A 332 6.47 3.08 6.56
N ASN A 333 7.50 3.15 5.70
CA ASN A 333 7.33 3.36 4.27
C ASN A 333 6.84 2.10 3.52
N VAL A 334 7.04 0.90 4.08
CA VAL A 334 6.37 -0.31 3.57
C VAL A 334 4.87 -0.28 3.93
N VAL A 335 4.54 0.14 5.16
CA VAL A 335 3.14 0.25 5.59
C VAL A 335 2.42 1.42 4.92
N TRP A 336 3.07 2.58 4.81
CA TRP A 336 2.57 3.81 4.20
C TRP A 336 3.60 4.33 3.18
N PRO A 337 3.62 3.81 1.95
CA PRO A 337 4.58 4.26 0.94
C PRO A 337 4.45 5.76 0.65
N GLY A 338 5.59 6.44 0.53
CA GLY A 338 5.65 7.88 0.31
C GLY A 338 5.41 8.72 1.57
N LEU A 339 5.16 8.11 2.73
CA LEU A 339 4.98 8.84 3.99
C LEU A 339 6.22 9.66 4.35
N LEU A 340 7.39 9.09 4.10
CA LEU A 340 8.69 9.70 4.39
C LEU A 340 9.46 9.83 3.06
N PRO A 341 9.64 11.05 2.52
CA PRO A 341 10.21 11.25 1.19
C PRO A 341 11.72 10.93 1.11
N ASP A 342 12.44 11.02 2.24
CA ASP A 342 13.91 10.94 2.28
C ASP A 342 14.44 9.62 2.89
N VAL A 343 13.66 8.53 2.82
CA VAL A 343 14.09 7.24 3.38
C VAL A 343 15.14 6.58 2.48
N PRO A 344 16.30 6.15 3.02
CA PRO A 344 17.28 5.41 2.26
C PRO A 344 16.69 4.15 1.59
N PRO A 345 17.02 3.87 0.33
CA PRO A 345 16.45 2.74 -0.41
C PRO A 345 16.82 1.42 0.26
N ALA A 346 15.83 0.54 0.44
CA ALA A 346 16.01 -0.86 0.79
C ALA A 346 15.38 -1.73 -0.29
N HIS A 347 15.91 -2.95 -0.48
CA HIS A 347 15.25 -3.90 -1.34
C HIS A 347 14.02 -4.45 -0.61
N HIS A 348 12.85 -4.28 -1.21
CA HIS A 348 11.58 -4.72 -0.65
C HIS A 348 10.98 -5.80 -1.54
N THR A 349 10.72 -6.97 -0.97
CA THR A 349 9.93 -8.02 -1.63
C THR A 349 8.55 -8.06 -0.97
N PRO A 350 7.50 -7.55 -1.63
CA PRO A 350 6.15 -7.63 -1.10
C PRO A 350 5.75 -9.11 -0.99
N ARG A 351 5.03 -9.47 0.07
CA ARG A 351 4.46 -10.82 0.17
C ARG A 351 3.20 -10.90 -0.69
N PRO A 352 3.16 -11.75 -1.74
CA PRO A 352 1.95 -11.92 -2.53
C PRO A 352 0.86 -12.54 -1.66
N THR A 353 -0.19 -11.77 -1.41
CA THR A 353 -1.40 -12.25 -0.76
C THR A 353 -2.23 -13.01 -1.80
N GLY A 354 -1.97 -14.31 -1.93
CA GLY A 354 -2.65 -15.15 -2.91
C GLY A 354 -4.16 -15.21 -2.68
N ARG A 355 -4.93 -14.92 -3.75
CA ARG A 355 -6.39 -15.15 -3.95
C ARG A 355 -7.36 -14.50 -2.95
N VAL A 356 -8.17 -13.59 -3.52
CA VAL A 356 -9.56 -13.18 -3.16
C VAL A 356 -10.04 -13.67 -1.80
N GLN A 357 -9.57 -12.98 -0.78
CA GLN A 357 -10.13 -12.82 0.54
C GLN A 357 -9.49 -11.54 1.04
N LEU A 358 -10.19 -10.78 1.89
CA LEU A 358 -9.53 -9.70 2.60
C LEU A 358 -8.26 -10.27 3.23
N THR A 359 -7.14 -9.59 3.04
CA THR A 359 -5.86 -10.07 3.55
C THR A 359 -5.82 -9.99 5.09
N PHE A 360 -6.93 -9.59 5.70
CA PHE A 360 -7.20 -9.53 7.13
C PHE A 360 -8.61 -10.08 7.42
N ALA A 361 -8.78 -10.68 8.61
CA ALA A 361 -10.10 -11.08 9.07
C ALA A 361 -10.96 -9.85 9.42
N GLU A 362 -12.15 -9.72 8.83
CA GLU A 362 -13.07 -8.63 9.19
C GLU A 362 -13.60 -8.81 10.63
N PRO A 363 -13.54 -7.76 11.48
CA PRO A 363 -14.24 -7.78 12.75
C PRO A 363 -15.75 -7.96 12.53
N ALA A 364 -16.41 -8.83 13.32
CA ALA A 364 -17.86 -9.03 13.22
C ALA A 364 -18.67 -7.72 13.39
N THR A 365 -18.13 -6.76 14.17
CA THR A 365 -18.68 -5.41 14.30
C THR A 365 -18.61 -4.62 12.99
N ALA A 366 -17.53 -4.75 12.22
CA ALA A 366 -17.39 -4.09 10.92
C ALA A 366 -18.42 -4.62 9.91
N ILE A 367 -18.64 -5.94 9.89
CA ILE A 367 -19.65 -6.58 9.03
C ILE A 367 -21.05 -6.06 9.39
N ARG A 368 -21.42 -6.09 10.68
CA ARG A 368 -22.73 -5.60 11.15
C ARG A 368 -22.96 -4.12 10.83
N LEU A 369 -21.94 -3.27 11.01
CA LEU A 369 -22.05 -1.84 10.71
C LEU A 369 -22.14 -1.58 9.20
N ARG A 370 -21.45 -2.36 8.37
CA ARG A 370 -21.59 -2.33 6.91
C ARG A 370 -23.02 -2.67 6.50
N GLU A 371 -23.55 -3.79 7.00
CA GLU A 371 -24.92 -4.22 6.72
C GLU A 371 -25.95 -3.18 7.16
N GLN A 372 -25.77 -2.56 8.33
CA GLN A 372 -26.64 -1.49 8.81
C GLN A 372 -26.59 -0.26 7.90
N LEU A 373 -25.39 0.22 7.55
CA LEU A 373 -25.24 1.34 6.61
C LEU A 373 -25.95 1.06 5.29
N VAL A 374 -25.78 -0.15 4.74
CA VAL A 374 -26.45 -0.51 3.48
C VAL A 374 -27.96 -0.57 3.62
N GLN A 375 -28.46 -1.07 4.75
CA GLN A 375 -29.90 -1.08 5.04
C GLN A 375 -30.44 0.36 5.12
N ASP A 376 -29.76 1.25 5.84
CA ASP A 376 -30.16 2.65 5.97
C ASP A 376 -30.18 3.36 4.59
N LEU A 377 -29.16 3.11 3.75
CA LEU A 377 -29.11 3.61 2.38
C LEU A 377 -30.20 3.00 1.48
N THR A 378 -30.59 1.74 1.72
CA THR A 378 -31.67 1.08 0.99
C THR A 378 -33.02 1.68 1.37
N ASP A 379 -33.27 1.88 2.66
CA ASP A 379 -34.52 2.44 3.18
C ASP A 379 -34.71 3.90 2.76
N ALA A 380 -33.60 4.64 2.60
CA ALA A 380 -33.59 5.99 2.03
C ALA A 380 -33.70 6.03 0.48
N GLY A 381 -33.70 4.87 -0.20
CA GLY A 381 -33.87 4.77 -1.65
C GLY A 381 -32.60 4.97 -2.48
N TRP A 382 -31.42 5.05 -1.85
CA TRP A 382 -30.14 5.31 -2.53
C TRP A 382 -29.47 4.05 -3.07
N THR A 383 -29.77 2.88 -2.51
CA THR A 383 -29.28 1.56 -2.97
C THR A 383 -30.45 0.63 -3.36
N ASP A 384 -31.32 1.14 -4.22
CA ASP A 384 -32.55 0.48 -4.67
C ASP A 384 -32.32 -0.66 -5.68
N THR A 385 -31.18 -0.67 -6.38
CA THR A 385 -30.81 -1.77 -7.29
C THR A 385 -30.08 -2.91 -6.55
N PRO A 386 -30.35 -4.18 -6.90
CA PRO A 386 -29.62 -5.32 -6.34
C PRO A 386 -28.10 -5.23 -6.56
N GLU A 387 -27.67 -4.69 -7.70
CA GLU A 387 -26.26 -4.53 -8.09
C GLU A 387 -25.54 -3.56 -7.16
N LEU A 388 -26.11 -2.37 -6.93
CA LEU A 388 -25.53 -1.36 -6.07
C LEU A 388 -25.52 -1.80 -4.61
N ARG A 389 -26.60 -2.44 -4.14
CA ARG A 389 -26.64 -3.04 -2.80
C ARG A 389 -25.53 -4.08 -2.62
N ARG A 390 -25.35 -4.99 -3.58
CA ARG A 390 -24.28 -6.00 -3.53
C ARG A 390 -22.90 -5.33 -3.46
N ALA A 391 -22.63 -4.32 -4.28
CA ALA A 391 -21.34 -3.62 -4.26
C ALA A 391 -21.02 -3.05 -2.87
N PHE A 392 -21.96 -2.34 -2.23
CA PHE A 392 -21.75 -1.79 -0.90
C PHE A 392 -21.65 -2.85 0.21
N VAL A 393 -22.35 -3.98 0.09
CA VAL A 393 -22.20 -5.12 1.03
C VAL A 393 -20.84 -5.79 0.87
N THR A 394 -20.32 -5.89 -0.35
CA THR A 394 -19.03 -6.54 -0.62
C THR A 394 -17.85 -5.67 -0.16
N VAL A 395 -17.81 -4.39 -0.54
CA VAL A 395 -16.60 -3.57 -0.36
C VAL A 395 -16.50 -3.08 1.11
N PRO A 396 -15.43 -3.44 1.85
CA PRO A 396 -15.26 -3.06 3.25
C PRO A 396 -14.77 -1.61 3.37
N ARG A 397 -15.69 -0.66 3.50
CA ARG A 397 -15.37 0.79 3.61
C ARG A 397 -14.30 1.10 4.67
N HIS A 398 -14.35 0.41 5.82
CA HIS A 398 -13.38 0.59 6.90
C HIS A 398 -11.93 0.27 6.51
N ALA A 399 -11.70 -0.59 5.50
CA ALA A 399 -10.36 -0.90 5.01
C ALA A 399 -9.65 0.34 4.41
N PHE A 400 -10.41 1.27 3.86
CA PHE A 400 -9.91 2.52 3.26
C PHE A 400 -9.82 3.66 4.28
N LEU A 401 -10.31 3.44 5.51
CA LEU A 401 -10.32 4.37 6.63
C LEU A 401 -9.75 3.73 7.91
N PRO A 402 -8.55 3.10 7.87
CA PRO A 402 -8.01 2.41 9.03
C PRO A 402 -7.68 3.35 10.20
N GLU A 403 -7.65 4.67 9.96
CA GLU A 403 -7.47 5.69 10.98
C GLU A 403 -8.75 6.11 11.71
N GLN A 404 -9.90 5.59 11.32
CA GLN A 404 -11.16 5.91 11.96
C GLN A 404 -11.71 4.73 12.75
N SER A 405 -12.50 5.05 13.77
CA SER A 405 -13.30 4.03 14.45
C SER A 405 -14.30 3.41 13.47
N LEU A 406 -14.61 2.12 13.64
CA LEU A 406 -15.60 1.43 12.79
C LEU A 406 -16.95 2.16 12.71
N PRO A 407 -17.53 2.70 13.81
CA PRO A 407 -18.78 3.46 13.72
C PRO A 407 -18.66 4.69 12.82
N ARG A 408 -17.52 5.39 12.84
CA ARG A 408 -17.31 6.56 11.98
C ARG A 408 -17.07 6.16 10.53
N ALA A 409 -16.30 5.09 10.30
CA ALA A 409 -16.06 4.58 8.95
C ALA A 409 -17.36 4.18 8.22
N TYR A 410 -18.37 3.72 8.98
CA TYR A 410 -19.69 3.34 8.47
C TYR A 410 -20.79 4.37 8.73
N ALA A 411 -20.46 5.57 9.24
CA ALA A 411 -21.41 6.67 9.30
C ALA A 411 -21.66 7.21 7.88
N ASN A 412 -22.88 7.70 7.62
CA ASN A 412 -23.21 8.38 6.37
C ASN A 412 -22.64 9.81 6.35
N GLU A 413 -21.32 9.94 6.46
CA GLU A 413 -20.57 11.20 6.40
C GLU A 413 -19.33 11.06 5.51
N ALA A 414 -18.85 12.19 4.98
CA ALA A 414 -17.53 12.25 4.36
C ALA A 414 -16.45 12.27 5.43
N VAL A 415 -15.39 11.49 5.22
CA VAL A 415 -14.29 11.36 6.18
C VAL A 415 -13.01 11.92 5.54
N ALA A 416 -12.56 13.07 6.02
CA ALA A 416 -11.31 13.67 5.57
C ALA A 416 -10.10 12.77 5.92
N THR A 417 -9.24 12.55 4.93
CA THR A 417 -8.03 11.71 5.04
C THR A 417 -6.74 12.50 4.93
N VAL A 418 -6.77 13.67 4.30
CA VAL A 418 -5.65 14.61 4.19
C VAL A 418 -6.15 16.04 4.43
N PHE A 419 -5.34 16.83 5.12
CA PHE A 419 -5.58 18.24 5.39
C PHE A 419 -4.40 19.08 4.92
N ASP A 420 -4.69 20.30 4.49
CA ASP A 420 -3.72 21.37 4.29
C ASP A 420 -3.36 21.98 5.65
N GLU A 421 -2.07 22.06 5.99
CA GLU A 421 -1.62 22.48 7.32
C GLU A 421 -1.81 23.97 7.58
N ASP A 422 -1.64 24.80 6.54
CA ASP A 422 -1.69 26.26 6.67
C ASP A 422 -3.14 26.74 6.85
N THR A 423 -4.07 26.10 6.15
CA THR A 423 -5.48 26.50 6.10
C THR A 423 -6.39 25.61 6.93
N GLY A 424 -5.93 24.41 7.33
CA GLY A 424 -6.75 23.39 7.98
C GLY A 424 -7.81 22.77 7.06
N ARG A 425 -7.81 23.08 5.76
CA ARG A 425 -8.82 22.62 4.80
C ARG A 425 -8.58 21.16 4.42
N SER A 426 -9.66 20.38 4.29
CA SER A 426 -9.54 19.00 3.77
C SER A 426 -9.12 19.02 2.30
N MET A 427 -8.09 18.24 1.97
CA MET A 427 -7.52 18.09 0.62
C MET A 427 -7.89 16.76 -0.03
N SER A 428 -8.19 15.74 0.79
CA SER A 428 -8.68 14.44 0.36
C SER A 428 -9.66 13.90 1.40
N SER A 429 -10.64 13.12 0.95
CA SER A 429 -11.63 12.46 1.80
C SER A 429 -12.15 11.18 1.16
N VAL A 430 -12.60 10.23 1.98
CA VAL A 430 -13.51 9.19 1.49
C VAL A 430 -14.92 9.76 1.54
N SER A 431 -15.55 9.92 0.36
CA SER A 431 -16.85 10.58 0.20
C SER A 431 -17.96 9.92 1.01
N GLN A 432 -18.99 10.69 1.33
CA GLN A 432 -20.19 10.19 2.01
C GLN A 432 -20.82 9.02 1.21
N PRO A 433 -21.18 7.89 1.86
CA PRO A 433 -21.75 6.72 1.20
C PRO A 433 -22.97 7.02 0.30
N GLU A 434 -23.89 7.86 0.77
CA GLU A 434 -25.05 8.29 -0.02
C GLU A 434 -24.65 9.02 -1.31
N MET A 435 -23.72 9.97 -1.23
CA MET A 435 -23.24 10.70 -2.42
C MET A 435 -22.54 9.75 -3.42
N GLN A 436 -21.82 8.74 -2.94
CA GLN A 436 -21.25 7.73 -3.81
C GLN A 436 -22.34 6.90 -4.51
N ALA A 437 -23.37 6.49 -3.79
CA ALA A 437 -24.51 5.79 -4.39
C ALA A 437 -25.21 6.65 -5.47
N VAL A 438 -25.43 7.95 -5.19
CA VAL A 438 -25.97 8.92 -6.17
C VAL A 438 -25.10 8.99 -7.43
N MET A 439 -23.78 9.13 -7.29
CA MET A 439 -22.88 9.24 -8.43
C MET A 439 -22.77 7.93 -9.22
N LEU A 440 -22.71 6.78 -8.55
CA LEU A 440 -22.65 5.46 -9.21
C LEU A 440 -23.94 5.16 -9.98
N ARG A 441 -25.10 5.54 -9.45
CA ARG A 441 -26.39 5.43 -10.17
C ARG A 441 -26.36 6.23 -11.46
N ARG A 442 -25.82 7.46 -11.42
CA ARG A 442 -25.74 8.37 -12.58
C ARG A 442 -24.74 7.94 -13.63
N ALA A 443 -23.69 7.24 -13.21
CA ALA A 443 -22.71 6.66 -14.12
C ALA A 443 -23.31 5.52 -14.97
N ASN A 444 -24.49 4.99 -14.61
CA ASN A 444 -25.24 3.99 -15.36
C ASN A 444 -24.36 2.79 -15.79
N LEU A 445 -23.54 2.33 -14.84
CA LEU A 445 -22.51 1.31 -15.10
C LEU A 445 -23.14 -0.03 -15.49
N ARG A 446 -22.51 -0.70 -16.45
CA ARG A 446 -22.93 -2.00 -16.95
C ARG A 446 -21.83 -3.04 -16.73
N PRO A 447 -22.18 -4.33 -16.60
CA PRO A 447 -21.19 -5.40 -16.61
C PRO A 447 -20.32 -5.33 -17.87
N GLY A 448 -19.00 -5.43 -17.72
CA GLY A 448 -18.01 -5.33 -18.80
C GLY A 448 -17.54 -3.90 -19.13
N ALA A 449 -18.09 -2.86 -18.48
CA ALA A 449 -17.71 -1.48 -18.76
C ALA A 449 -16.26 -1.17 -18.33
N ASN A 450 -15.61 -0.31 -19.11
CA ASN A 450 -14.33 0.31 -18.79
C ASN A 450 -14.57 1.69 -18.19
N VAL A 451 -14.09 1.91 -16.97
CA VAL A 451 -14.40 3.12 -16.20
C VAL A 451 -13.13 3.84 -15.78
N LEU A 452 -13.13 5.16 -15.94
CA LEU A 452 -12.10 6.04 -15.41
C LEU A 452 -12.64 6.78 -14.18
N GLU A 453 -12.00 6.61 -13.04
CA GLU A 453 -12.19 7.43 -11.85
C GLU A 453 -11.09 8.50 -11.77
N ILE A 454 -11.44 9.74 -11.43
CA ILE A 454 -10.50 10.86 -11.26
C ILE A 454 -10.61 11.43 -9.84
N GLY A 455 -9.49 11.43 -9.11
CA GLY A 455 -9.41 11.87 -7.71
C GLY A 455 -9.87 10.81 -6.73
N GLY A 456 -9.58 9.54 -7.03
CA GLY A 456 -10.06 8.38 -6.29
C GLY A 456 -9.10 7.89 -5.20
N GLY A 457 -9.63 7.62 -4.01
CA GLY A 457 -8.90 7.02 -2.87
C GLY A 457 -9.04 5.50 -2.75
N GLY A 458 -9.49 4.82 -3.81
CA GLY A 458 -9.66 3.36 -3.88
C GLY A 458 -11.03 2.82 -3.51
N TYR A 459 -11.71 3.36 -2.49
CA TYR A 459 -13.00 2.80 -2.03
C TYR A 459 -14.07 2.83 -3.14
N ASN A 460 -14.22 3.97 -3.80
CA ASN A 460 -15.19 4.12 -4.88
C ASN A 460 -14.78 3.28 -6.11
N ALA A 461 -13.50 3.26 -6.48
CA ALA A 461 -12.97 2.35 -7.51
C ALA A 461 -13.34 0.88 -7.26
N CYS A 462 -13.30 0.40 -6.02
CA CYS A 462 -13.74 -0.96 -5.68
C CYS A 462 -15.26 -1.13 -5.86
N LEU A 463 -16.08 -0.13 -5.50
CA LEU A 463 -17.52 -0.17 -5.76
C LEU A 463 -17.81 -0.22 -7.27
N ILE A 464 -17.10 0.59 -8.06
CA ILE A 464 -17.16 0.58 -9.53
C ILE A 464 -16.78 -0.81 -10.05
N ALA A 465 -15.67 -1.38 -9.55
CA ALA A 465 -15.22 -2.71 -9.94
C ALA A 465 -16.32 -3.74 -9.69
N GLU A 466 -16.95 -3.76 -8.51
CA GLU A 466 -18.07 -4.68 -8.23
C GLU A 466 -19.25 -4.51 -9.20
N LEU A 467 -19.57 -3.28 -9.60
CA LEU A 467 -20.66 -2.99 -10.54
C LEU A 467 -20.36 -3.45 -11.98
N VAL A 468 -19.13 -3.23 -12.46
CA VAL A 468 -18.74 -3.63 -13.82
C VAL A 468 -18.39 -5.11 -13.94
N GLY A 469 -18.24 -5.81 -12.82
CA GLY A 469 -18.00 -7.25 -12.80
C GLY A 469 -16.63 -7.66 -13.38
N PRO A 470 -16.33 -8.97 -13.45
CA PRO A 470 -14.99 -9.49 -13.70
C PRO A 470 -14.44 -9.22 -15.10
N HIS A 471 -15.30 -8.78 -16.03
CA HIS A 471 -14.93 -8.46 -17.40
C HIS A 471 -14.80 -6.96 -17.66
N GLY A 472 -15.15 -6.12 -16.68
CA GLY A 472 -14.90 -4.67 -16.75
C GLY A 472 -13.54 -4.31 -16.18
N SER A 473 -13.14 -3.07 -16.38
CA SER A 473 -11.87 -2.54 -15.87
C SER A 473 -12.07 -1.15 -15.26
N VAL A 474 -11.25 -0.82 -14.26
CA VAL A 474 -11.27 0.49 -13.60
C VAL A 474 -9.87 1.08 -13.61
N VAL A 475 -9.74 2.30 -14.13
CA VAL A 475 -8.53 3.12 -14.00
C VAL A 475 -8.82 4.22 -12.98
N CYS A 476 -8.01 4.36 -11.95
CA CYS A 476 -8.19 5.33 -10.87
C CYS A 476 -7.03 6.31 -10.86
N MET A 477 -7.26 7.53 -11.34
CA MET A 477 -6.26 8.61 -11.35
C MET A 477 -6.21 9.32 -9.98
N GLU A 478 -5.01 9.54 -9.46
CA GLU A 478 -4.77 10.32 -8.25
C GLU A 478 -3.53 11.21 -8.44
N ILE A 479 -3.61 12.47 -8.03
CA ILE A 479 -2.53 13.45 -8.22
C ILE A 479 -1.56 13.49 -7.04
N ASP A 480 -2.05 13.19 -5.82
CA ASP A 480 -1.25 13.19 -4.61
C ASP A 480 -0.52 11.84 -4.44
N PRO A 481 0.83 11.83 -4.41
CA PRO A 481 1.60 10.58 -4.29
C PRO A 481 1.29 9.76 -3.04
N TYR A 482 0.94 10.40 -1.92
CA TYR A 482 0.59 9.72 -0.68
C TYR A 482 -0.81 9.08 -0.78
N VAL A 483 -1.79 9.77 -1.35
CA VAL A 483 -3.13 9.20 -1.58
C VAL A 483 -3.06 8.06 -2.60
N HIS A 484 -2.25 8.20 -3.66
CA HIS A 484 -2.00 7.15 -4.64
C HIS A 484 -1.42 5.88 -3.98
N ALA A 485 -0.35 6.03 -3.20
CA ALA A 485 0.27 4.91 -2.49
C ALA A 485 -0.68 4.21 -1.50
N ARG A 486 -1.51 4.98 -0.79
CA ARG A 486 -2.57 4.41 0.06
C ARG A 486 -3.56 3.61 -0.75
N THR A 487 -3.96 4.13 -1.91
CA THR A 487 -4.91 3.48 -2.81
C THR A 487 -4.36 2.14 -3.28
N GLU A 488 -3.14 2.08 -3.82
CA GLU A 488 -2.50 0.82 -4.24
C GLU A 488 -2.47 -0.21 -3.11
N ARG A 489 -2.09 0.20 -1.90
CA ARG A 489 -2.11 -0.67 -0.72
C ARG A 489 -3.50 -1.20 -0.43
N PHE A 490 -4.51 -0.33 -0.34
CA PHE A 490 -5.86 -0.75 -0.01
C PHE A 490 -6.46 -1.65 -1.07
N LEU A 491 -6.16 -1.41 -2.35
CA LEU A 491 -6.55 -2.31 -3.43
C LEU A 491 -5.92 -3.69 -3.25
N ALA A 492 -4.65 -3.79 -2.84
CA ALA A 492 -4.03 -5.08 -2.54
C ALA A 492 -4.65 -5.76 -1.30
N GLU A 493 -4.84 -5.02 -0.20
CA GLU A 493 -5.41 -5.53 1.06
C GLU A 493 -6.87 -6.00 0.89
N THR A 494 -7.60 -5.37 -0.03
CA THR A 494 -9.01 -5.71 -0.32
C THR A 494 -9.18 -6.67 -1.49
N GLY A 495 -8.10 -7.07 -2.17
CA GLY A 495 -8.12 -8.01 -3.28
C GLY A 495 -8.60 -7.43 -4.62
N TYR A 496 -8.57 -6.10 -4.79
CA TYR A 496 -8.98 -5.38 -5.99
C TYR A 496 -7.82 -4.95 -6.90
N ALA A 497 -6.57 -5.19 -6.52
CA ALA A 497 -5.38 -4.77 -7.30
C ALA A 497 -5.36 -5.30 -8.76
N ASP A 498 -5.98 -6.44 -9.03
CA ASP A 498 -6.08 -7.00 -10.40
C ASP A 498 -7.20 -6.37 -11.24
N ARG A 499 -8.14 -5.65 -10.61
CA ARG A 499 -9.35 -5.11 -11.25
C ARG A 499 -9.37 -3.59 -11.31
N VAL A 500 -8.65 -2.95 -10.40
CA VAL A 500 -8.48 -1.50 -10.32
C VAL A 500 -7.01 -1.17 -10.52
N ARG A 501 -6.73 -0.37 -11.54
CA ARG A 501 -5.39 0.17 -11.78
C ARG A 501 -5.31 1.60 -11.25
N ALA A 502 -4.62 1.79 -10.13
CA ALA A 502 -4.26 3.13 -9.65
C ALA A 502 -3.17 3.73 -10.55
N VAL A 503 -3.26 5.04 -10.82
CA VAL A 503 -2.31 5.77 -11.66
C VAL A 503 -2.03 7.13 -11.05
N LEU A 504 -0.76 7.39 -10.75
CA LEU A 504 -0.29 8.70 -10.28
C LEU A 504 -0.25 9.68 -11.45
N GLY A 505 -1.04 10.76 -11.37
CA GLY A 505 -1.05 11.81 -12.38
C GLY A 505 -2.18 12.80 -12.22
N ASP A 506 -2.06 13.93 -12.93
CA ASP A 506 -3.11 14.95 -12.98
C ASP A 506 -4.28 14.50 -13.86
N GLY A 507 -5.36 14.05 -13.21
CA GLY A 507 -6.57 13.59 -13.87
C GLY A 507 -7.33 14.64 -14.67
N THR A 508 -6.97 15.94 -14.59
CA THR A 508 -7.47 16.97 -15.53
C THR A 508 -7.10 16.61 -16.98
N ASN A 509 -5.98 15.91 -17.16
CA ASN A 509 -5.51 15.45 -18.47
C ASN A 509 -6.10 14.09 -18.88
N GLY A 510 -7.10 13.57 -18.16
CA GLY A 510 -7.60 12.21 -18.31
C GLY A 510 -6.55 11.18 -17.87
N THR A 511 -6.43 10.09 -18.62
CA THR A 511 -5.43 9.04 -18.40
C THR A 511 -4.39 8.99 -19.54
N PRO A 512 -3.18 8.42 -19.33
CA PRO A 512 -2.23 8.15 -20.40
C PRO A 512 -2.83 7.34 -21.56
N GLY A 513 -2.36 7.64 -22.78
CA GLY A 513 -2.96 7.14 -24.01
C GLY A 513 -3.05 5.61 -24.11
N GLU A 514 -2.06 4.90 -23.56
CA GLU A 514 -1.99 3.44 -23.53
C GLU A 514 -3.03 2.77 -22.61
N LEU A 515 -3.70 3.54 -21.75
CA LEU A 515 -4.73 3.06 -20.83
C LEU A 515 -6.15 3.31 -21.33
N ILE A 516 -6.29 4.10 -22.40
CA ILE A 516 -7.60 4.41 -22.99
C ILE A 516 -8.05 3.18 -23.81
N PRO A 517 -9.26 2.64 -23.56
CA PRO A 517 -9.83 1.61 -24.41
C PRO A 517 -10.00 2.10 -25.85
N ALA A 518 -10.04 1.18 -26.82
CA ALA A 518 -10.12 1.54 -28.25
C ALA A 518 -11.34 2.43 -28.59
N ASP A 519 -12.47 2.19 -27.93
CA ASP A 519 -13.72 2.93 -28.13
C ASP A 519 -13.93 4.04 -27.07
N GLY A 520 -12.93 4.32 -26.23
CA GLY A 520 -13.04 5.21 -25.08
C GLY A 520 -13.60 4.53 -23.82
N PHE A 521 -13.71 5.30 -22.74
CA PHE A 521 -14.31 4.84 -21.48
C PHE A 521 -15.84 4.87 -21.56
N ASP A 522 -16.50 3.81 -21.11
CA ASP A 522 -17.96 3.77 -21.01
C ASP A 522 -18.49 4.76 -19.96
N ALA A 523 -17.69 5.00 -18.91
CA ALA A 523 -17.97 6.03 -17.94
C ALA A 523 -16.69 6.70 -17.40
N ILE A 524 -16.81 7.99 -17.07
CA ILE A 524 -15.82 8.76 -16.34
C ILE A 524 -16.49 9.32 -15.09
N ILE A 525 -15.91 9.09 -13.92
CA ILE A 525 -16.44 9.56 -12.62
C ILE A 525 -15.37 10.43 -11.96
N VAL A 526 -15.65 11.73 -11.82
CA VAL A 526 -14.76 12.68 -11.16
C VAL A 526 -15.19 12.83 -9.72
N THR A 527 -14.32 12.56 -8.74
CA THR A 527 -14.64 12.60 -7.30
C THR A 527 -14.02 13.80 -6.59
N VAL A 528 -13.81 14.89 -7.31
CA VAL A 528 -13.39 16.21 -6.81
C VAL A 528 -14.25 17.29 -7.44
N ALA A 529 -14.43 18.42 -6.75
CA ALA A 529 -15.11 19.57 -7.32
C ALA A 529 -14.29 20.14 -8.48
N SER A 530 -14.90 20.34 -9.64
CA SER A 530 -14.26 20.93 -10.83
C SER A 530 -14.97 22.20 -11.26
N ASN A 531 -14.20 23.21 -11.68
CA ASN A 531 -14.72 24.47 -12.22
C ASN A 531 -15.14 24.35 -13.70
N ASP A 532 -14.76 23.27 -14.37
CA ASP A 532 -14.93 23.07 -15.81
C ASP A 532 -15.07 21.56 -16.13
N VAL A 533 -15.53 21.26 -17.35
CA VAL A 533 -15.42 19.92 -17.94
C VAL A 533 -14.19 19.89 -18.83
N ALA A 534 -13.13 19.20 -18.37
CA ALA A 534 -11.87 19.19 -19.11
C ALA A 534 -12.03 18.49 -20.47
N ARG A 535 -11.42 19.08 -21.51
CA ARG A 535 -11.46 18.53 -22.88
C ARG A 535 -11.02 17.07 -22.99
N TYR A 536 -10.09 16.65 -22.14
CA TYR A 536 -9.58 15.28 -22.16
C TYR A 536 -10.63 14.27 -21.69
N TRP A 537 -11.51 14.65 -20.77
CA TRP A 537 -12.59 13.76 -20.33
C TRP A 537 -13.56 13.52 -21.49
N THR A 538 -13.98 14.59 -22.18
CA THR A 538 -14.84 14.48 -23.36
C THR A 538 -14.18 13.64 -24.46
N ASN A 539 -12.89 13.85 -24.75
CA ASN A 539 -12.18 13.13 -25.80
C ASN A 539 -11.91 11.65 -25.47
N GLN A 540 -11.89 11.28 -24.20
CA GLN A 540 -11.64 9.91 -23.74
C GLN A 540 -12.93 9.14 -23.43
N LEU A 541 -14.09 9.80 -23.46
CA LEU A 541 -15.39 9.19 -23.20
C LEU A 541 -15.93 8.55 -24.48
N ALA A 542 -16.44 7.33 -24.38
CA ALA A 542 -17.08 6.63 -25.47
C ALA A 542 -18.37 7.35 -25.93
N GLU A 543 -18.77 7.13 -27.18
CA GLU A 543 -20.07 7.59 -27.67
C GLU A 543 -21.21 6.96 -26.86
N GLY A 544 -22.16 7.77 -26.42
CA GLY A 544 -23.22 7.34 -25.49
C GLY A 544 -22.74 7.04 -24.06
N GLY A 545 -21.46 7.20 -23.75
CA GLY A 545 -20.87 7.02 -22.43
C GLY A 545 -21.32 8.09 -21.42
N HIS A 546 -21.04 7.86 -20.15
CA HIS A 546 -21.51 8.69 -19.04
C HIS A 546 -20.36 9.41 -18.31
N LEU A 547 -20.41 10.74 -18.20
CA LEU A 547 -19.55 11.52 -17.32
C LEU A 547 -20.32 11.93 -16.07
N VAL A 548 -19.78 11.65 -14.89
CA VAL A 548 -20.33 12.17 -13.62
C VAL A 548 -19.30 13.07 -12.98
N VAL A 549 -19.66 14.34 -12.75
CA VAL A 549 -18.73 15.36 -12.25
C VAL A 549 -19.40 16.30 -11.24
N PRO A 550 -18.78 16.54 -10.06
CA PRO A 550 -19.10 17.64 -9.18
C PRO A 550 -18.69 18.98 -9.83
N LEU A 551 -19.55 19.48 -10.71
CA LEU A 551 -19.32 20.69 -11.50
C LEU A 551 -19.75 21.95 -10.73
N ARG A 552 -18.87 22.96 -10.72
CA ARG A 552 -19.15 24.27 -10.16
C ARG A 552 -19.81 25.16 -11.21
N ILE A 553 -20.93 25.77 -10.84
CA ILE A 553 -21.68 26.74 -11.65
C ILE A 553 -22.20 27.83 -10.71
N GLY A 554 -21.81 29.09 -10.94
CA GLY A 554 -22.30 30.20 -10.15
C GLY A 554 -21.80 30.25 -8.71
N GLY A 555 -20.66 29.62 -8.41
CA GLY A 555 -20.18 29.46 -7.03
C GLY A 555 -20.89 28.35 -6.25
N PHE A 556 -21.69 27.51 -6.91
CA PHE A 556 -22.35 26.34 -6.33
C PHE A 556 -21.86 25.07 -7.00
N THR A 557 -21.55 24.04 -6.21
CA THR A 557 -21.16 22.73 -6.75
C THR A 557 -22.39 21.84 -6.87
N ARG A 558 -22.52 21.16 -8.02
CA ARG A 558 -23.55 20.17 -8.30
C ARG A 558 -22.90 18.90 -8.82
N ALA A 559 -23.32 17.74 -8.32
CA ALA A 559 -23.03 16.48 -8.97
C ALA A 559 -23.91 16.42 -10.23
N VAL A 560 -23.29 16.46 -11.41
CA VAL A 560 -23.97 16.42 -12.71
C VAL A 560 -23.65 15.09 -13.37
N GLY A 561 -24.70 14.34 -13.73
CA GLY A 561 -24.58 13.24 -14.68
C GLY A 561 -24.76 13.76 -16.09
N LEU A 562 -23.83 13.45 -17.00
CA LEU A 562 -23.79 13.87 -18.39
C LEU A 562 -23.71 12.63 -19.28
N ARG A 563 -24.45 12.61 -20.39
CA ARG A 563 -24.35 11.58 -21.42
C ARG A 563 -23.68 12.15 -22.65
N ASN A 564 -22.76 11.39 -23.25
CA ASN A 564 -22.13 11.78 -24.51
C ASN A 564 -23.13 11.63 -25.66
N GLU A 565 -23.44 12.76 -26.30
CA GLU A 565 -24.26 12.89 -27.51
C GLU A 565 -23.45 13.74 -28.49
N ASP A 566 -22.39 13.16 -29.07
CA ASP A 566 -21.37 13.86 -29.85
C ASP A 566 -21.99 14.88 -30.83
N PRO A 567 -21.56 16.16 -30.82
CA PRO A 567 -20.39 16.72 -30.13
C PRO A 567 -20.67 17.35 -28.75
N ALA A 568 -21.76 16.99 -28.08
CA ALA A 568 -22.17 17.59 -26.82
C ALA A 568 -22.27 16.57 -25.68
N LEU A 569 -22.03 17.04 -24.46
CA LEU A 569 -22.44 16.29 -23.26
C LEU A 569 -23.74 16.88 -22.72
N VAL A 570 -24.73 16.02 -22.49
CA VAL A 570 -26.08 16.43 -22.09
C VAL A 570 -26.39 15.95 -20.69
N SER A 571 -26.88 16.82 -19.82
CA SER A 571 -27.23 16.45 -18.45
C SER A 571 -28.39 15.45 -18.42
N THR A 572 -28.23 14.40 -17.62
CA THR A 572 -29.29 13.46 -17.26
C THR A 572 -29.91 13.82 -15.92
N GLU A 573 -29.10 14.14 -14.92
CA GLU A 573 -29.52 14.51 -13.57
C GLU A 573 -28.53 15.47 -12.89
N ILE A 574 -29.03 16.26 -11.95
CA ILE A 574 -28.27 17.27 -11.20
C ILE A 574 -28.65 17.17 -9.72
N SER A 575 -27.67 17.15 -8.82
CA SER A 575 -27.90 17.24 -7.37
C SER A 575 -26.91 18.15 -6.69
N PRO A 576 -27.27 18.77 -5.55
CA PRO A 576 -26.31 19.45 -4.68
C PRO A 576 -25.23 18.49 -4.20
N CYS A 577 -24.01 19.00 -4.04
CA CYS A 577 -22.95 18.27 -3.37
C CYS A 577 -21.86 19.20 -2.85
N GLY A 578 -21.04 18.70 -1.93
CA GLY A 578 -19.76 19.30 -1.54
C GLY A 578 -18.64 18.30 -1.80
N PHE A 579 -17.55 18.76 -2.42
CA PHE A 579 -16.36 17.96 -2.69
C PHE A 579 -15.10 18.80 -2.42
N VAL A 580 -14.00 18.12 -2.11
CA VAL A 580 -12.68 18.76 -2.07
C VAL A 580 -12.33 19.31 -3.46
N PRO A 581 -11.65 20.46 -3.56
CA PRO A 581 -11.40 21.10 -4.84
C PRO A 581 -10.37 20.32 -5.67
N MET A 582 -10.58 20.30 -6.99
CA MET A 582 -9.60 19.79 -7.94
C MET A 582 -8.25 20.53 -7.80
N GLN A 583 -7.17 19.77 -7.94
CA GLN A 583 -5.80 20.24 -7.91
C GLN A 583 -5.17 20.15 -9.32
N GLY A 584 -3.90 20.52 -9.46
CA GLY A 584 -3.20 20.45 -10.74
C GLY A 584 -3.69 21.49 -11.77
N ALA A 585 -3.72 21.11 -13.04
CA ALA A 585 -4.07 21.99 -14.16
C ALA A 585 -5.55 22.43 -14.16
N GLY A 586 -6.42 21.65 -13.51
CA GLY A 586 -7.84 21.95 -13.30
C GLY A 586 -8.13 22.75 -12.04
N ARG A 587 -7.10 23.07 -11.23
CA ARG A 587 -7.23 23.94 -10.06
C ARG A 587 -7.74 25.31 -10.49
N TRP A 588 -8.70 25.84 -9.74
CA TRP A 588 -9.13 27.23 -9.82
C TRP A 588 -8.84 27.95 -8.52
N ASP A 589 -8.57 29.25 -8.63
CA ASP A 589 -8.57 30.16 -7.50
C ASP A 589 -9.96 30.76 -7.36
N GLU A 590 -10.46 30.81 -6.13
CA GLU A 590 -11.72 31.49 -5.87
C GLU A 590 -11.47 33.00 -5.99
N THR A 591 -12.10 33.64 -6.99
CA THR A 591 -11.88 35.06 -7.23
C THR A 591 -12.74 35.89 -6.29
N ALA A 592 -12.08 36.70 -5.46
CA ALA A 592 -12.74 37.56 -4.48
C ALA A 592 -12.13 38.97 -4.51
N ALA A 593 -12.96 39.99 -4.28
CA ALA A 593 -12.51 41.36 -4.06
C ALA A 593 -13.15 41.94 -2.78
N PRO A 594 -12.35 42.48 -1.85
CA PRO A 594 -12.89 43.23 -0.73
C PRO A 594 -13.55 44.52 -1.22
N LEU A 595 -14.69 44.88 -0.62
CA LEU A 595 -15.36 46.14 -0.88
C LEU A 595 -14.82 47.23 0.05
N GLY A 596 -13.57 47.66 -0.19
CA GLY A 596 -12.86 48.59 0.70
C GLY A 596 -12.74 48.06 2.13
N ASP A 597 -12.87 48.96 3.12
CA ASP A 597 -12.79 48.61 4.55
C ASP A 597 -14.16 48.23 5.17
N THR A 598 -15.17 47.99 4.33
CA THR A 598 -16.55 47.73 4.79
C THR A 598 -16.69 46.42 5.57
N GLY A 599 -15.74 45.49 5.42
CA GLY A 599 -15.80 44.15 5.98
C GLY A 599 -16.59 43.15 5.12
N TYR A 600 -17.02 43.58 3.94
CA TYR A 600 -17.68 42.73 2.96
C TYR A 600 -16.79 42.52 1.74
N GLY A 601 -17.00 41.42 1.04
CA GLY A 601 -16.33 41.10 -0.22
C GLY A 601 -17.31 40.54 -1.24
N ILE A 602 -16.95 40.64 -2.52
CA ILE A 602 -17.68 40.00 -3.61
C ILE A 602 -16.85 38.86 -4.16
N ARG A 603 -17.48 37.69 -4.30
CA ARG A 603 -16.93 36.52 -4.99
C ARG A 603 -17.61 36.28 -6.32
N TRP A 604 -16.83 35.84 -7.28
CA TRP A 604 -17.32 35.37 -8.57
C TRP A 604 -16.47 34.19 -9.06
N GLU A 605 -16.97 33.50 -10.07
CA GLU A 605 -16.32 32.30 -10.60
C GLU A 605 -15.38 32.66 -11.75
N ASP A 606 -15.91 32.90 -12.94
CA ASP A 606 -15.08 33.03 -14.15
C ASP A 606 -14.94 34.49 -14.62
N THR A 607 -16.07 35.17 -14.91
CA THR A 607 -16.03 36.55 -15.42
C THR A 607 -16.28 37.55 -14.28
N PRO A 608 -15.38 38.53 -14.06
CA PRO A 608 -15.60 39.55 -13.05
C PRO A 608 -16.82 40.40 -13.38
N PRO A 609 -17.62 40.79 -12.38
CA PRO A 609 -18.64 41.81 -12.57
C PRO A 609 -18.03 43.10 -13.12
N THR A 610 -18.71 43.74 -14.07
CA THR A 610 -18.15 44.83 -14.91
C THR A 610 -17.81 46.14 -14.18
N ALA A 611 -18.14 46.28 -12.89
CA ALA A 611 -17.87 47.50 -12.12
C ALA A 611 -17.86 47.23 -10.59
N LEU A 612 -16.69 46.90 -10.05
CA LEU A 612 -16.49 46.79 -8.60
C LEU A 612 -16.21 48.15 -7.93
N ASP A 613 -15.82 49.15 -8.72
CA ASP A 613 -15.46 50.48 -8.23
C ASP A 613 -16.68 51.25 -7.69
N GLY A 614 -16.58 51.71 -6.44
CA GLY A 614 -17.60 52.52 -5.79
C GLY A 614 -18.73 51.74 -5.12
N LEU A 615 -18.67 50.40 -5.10
CA LEU A 615 -19.62 49.57 -4.35
C LEU A 615 -19.48 49.74 -2.83
N ASP A 616 -18.29 50.07 -2.33
CA ASP A 616 -18.04 50.49 -0.94
C ASP A 616 -18.89 51.72 -0.55
N ARG A 617 -18.93 52.72 -1.43
CA ARG A 617 -19.75 53.93 -1.28
C ARG A 617 -21.24 53.63 -1.43
N ALA A 618 -21.60 52.68 -2.29
CA ALA A 618 -22.99 52.23 -2.45
C ALA A 618 -23.53 51.63 -1.14
N LEU A 619 -22.74 50.78 -0.47
CA LEU A 619 -23.10 50.22 0.84
C LEU A 619 -23.24 51.31 1.92
N ALA A 620 -22.34 52.30 1.92
CA ALA A 620 -22.36 53.40 2.89
C ALA A 620 -23.57 54.34 2.73
N ALA A 621 -24.15 54.43 1.54
CA ALA A 621 -25.29 55.29 1.24
C ALA A 621 -26.64 54.79 1.81
N GLY A 622 -26.67 53.57 2.35
CA GLY A 622 -27.89 52.91 2.83
C GLY A 622 -28.63 52.17 1.71
N GLY A 623 -29.35 51.11 2.09
CA GLY A 623 -30.05 50.23 1.16
C GLY A 623 -31.57 50.38 1.18
N THR A 624 -32.22 50.08 0.06
CA THR A 624 -33.67 49.88 -0.03
C THR A 624 -34.00 48.42 0.16
N GLU A 625 -35.02 48.12 0.96
CA GLU A 625 -35.51 46.75 1.16
C GLU A 625 -36.77 46.50 0.35
N LEU A 626 -36.80 45.36 -0.33
CA LEU A 626 -37.94 44.89 -1.11
C LEU A 626 -38.26 43.46 -0.69
N TRP A 627 -39.51 43.21 -0.29
CA TRP A 627 -40.01 41.89 0.06
C TRP A 627 -40.69 41.25 -1.14
N THR A 628 -40.35 40.01 -1.45
CA THR A 628 -40.78 39.35 -2.69
C THR A 628 -42.19 38.79 -2.62
N GLY A 629 -42.73 38.57 -1.41
CA GLY A 629 -43.95 37.82 -1.18
C GLY A 629 -43.78 36.29 -1.29
N VAL A 630 -42.58 35.80 -1.62
CA VAL A 630 -42.30 34.37 -1.78
C VAL A 630 -41.83 33.78 -0.47
N THR A 631 -42.53 32.74 0.01
CA THR A 631 -42.21 32.04 1.25
C THR A 631 -41.83 30.58 1.03
N VAL A 632 -40.89 30.09 1.85
CA VAL A 632 -40.42 28.70 1.89
C VAL A 632 -40.55 28.14 3.30
N LEU A 633 -40.75 26.83 3.39
CA LEU A 633 -40.71 26.13 4.68
C LEU A 633 -39.26 25.97 5.15
N GLY A 634 -39.06 25.99 6.47
CA GLY A 634 -37.78 25.66 7.07
C GLY A 634 -37.35 24.25 6.67
N GLY A 635 -36.20 24.14 6.00
CA GLY A 635 -35.68 22.86 5.49
C GLY A 635 -36.12 22.51 4.07
N GLU A 636 -36.95 23.34 3.42
CA GLU A 636 -37.22 23.21 1.98
C GLU A 636 -35.94 23.50 1.17
N SER A 637 -35.66 22.67 0.16
CA SER A 637 -34.52 22.91 -0.74
C SER A 637 -34.81 24.07 -1.68
N VAL A 638 -33.83 24.96 -1.84
CA VAL A 638 -33.87 26.16 -2.69
C VAL A 638 -32.70 26.17 -3.68
N GLU A 639 -32.19 24.98 -4.00
CA GLU A 639 -30.98 24.80 -4.81
C GLU A 639 -31.19 25.09 -6.29
N ASP A 640 -32.43 24.94 -6.74
CA ASP A 640 -32.90 25.34 -8.06
C ASP A 640 -32.98 26.87 -8.17
N LEU A 641 -33.41 27.58 -7.12
CA LEU A 641 -33.33 29.05 -7.05
C LEU A 641 -31.89 29.53 -7.18
N GLN A 642 -30.96 28.93 -6.43
CA GLN A 642 -29.54 29.27 -6.49
C GLN A 642 -28.99 29.17 -7.91
N LEU A 643 -29.26 28.05 -8.59
CA LEU A 643 -28.78 27.81 -9.95
C LEU A 643 -29.48 28.74 -10.96
N TRP A 644 -30.78 29.00 -10.78
CA TRP A 644 -31.55 29.95 -11.61
C TRP A 644 -30.96 31.35 -11.54
N LEU A 645 -30.78 31.89 -10.34
CA LEU A 645 -30.19 33.21 -10.13
C LEU A 645 -28.79 33.29 -10.73
N ALA A 646 -27.98 32.25 -10.53
CA ALA A 646 -26.61 32.24 -10.99
C ALA A 646 -26.43 32.13 -12.51
N THR A 647 -27.40 31.55 -13.21
CA THR A 647 -27.32 31.30 -14.66
C THR A 647 -28.11 32.32 -15.46
N SER A 648 -29.14 32.94 -14.88
CA SER A 648 -30.08 33.80 -15.60
C SER A 648 -29.87 35.29 -15.35
N LEU A 649 -29.05 35.68 -14.37
CA LEU A 649 -28.82 37.09 -14.03
C LEU A 649 -27.43 37.56 -14.45
N ALA A 650 -27.40 38.54 -15.35
CA ALA A 650 -26.18 39.26 -15.68
C ALA A 650 -25.62 39.97 -14.44
N GLY A 651 -24.30 39.86 -14.23
CA GLY A 651 -23.64 40.46 -13.07
C GLY A 651 -23.89 39.72 -11.74
N PHE A 652 -24.39 38.47 -11.80
CA PHE A 652 -24.49 37.61 -10.62
C PHE A 652 -23.13 37.38 -9.97
N CYS A 653 -23.11 37.44 -8.65
CA CYS A 653 -21.97 37.21 -7.78
C CYS A 653 -22.44 36.79 -6.38
N ARG A 654 -21.51 36.57 -5.46
CA ARG A 654 -21.83 36.25 -4.06
C ARG A 654 -21.20 37.25 -3.11
N MET A 655 -22.02 37.84 -2.25
CA MET A 655 -21.55 38.71 -1.18
C MET A 655 -21.08 37.87 0.01
N GLU A 656 -19.92 38.18 0.53
CA GLU A 656 -19.34 37.60 1.74
C GLU A 656 -19.10 38.63 2.82
N GLY A 657 -19.00 38.16 4.06
CA GLY A 657 -18.68 38.93 5.24
C GLY A 657 -19.00 38.11 6.49
N ASP A 658 -18.68 38.66 7.65
CA ASP A 658 -19.10 38.08 8.92
C ASP A 658 -20.62 38.31 9.12
N PRO A 659 -21.45 37.25 9.18
CA PRO A 659 -22.90 37.40 9.31
C PRO A 659 -23.33 37.97 10.67
N ASP A 660 -22.48 37.89 11.69
CA ASP A 660 -22.73 38.45 13.02
C ASP A 660 -22.19 39.88 13.16
N ARG A 661 -21.43 40.36 12.17
CA ARG A 661 -20.92 41.74 12.14
C ARG A 661 -22.08 42.72 11.89
N PRO A 662 -22.22 43.76 12.74
CA PRO A 662 -23.14 44.85 12.46
C PRO A 662 -22.76 45.56 11.17
N GLY A 663 -23.70 45.67 10.23
CA GLY A 663 -23.47 46.39 8.99
C GLY A 663 -24.71 46.48 8.10
N PRO A 664 -24.59 47.19 6.97
CA PRO A 664 -25.72 47.47 6.08
C PRO A 664 -26.28 46.25 5.36
N VAL A 665 -25.48 45.17 5.20
CA VAL A 665 -25.90 43.96 4.48
C VAL A 665 -26.25 42.86 5.47
N ARG A 666 -27.45 42.29 5.33
CA ARG A 666 -27.89 41.11 6.09
C ARG A 666 -27.46 39.84 5.39
N LEU A 667 -26.44 39.19 5.93
CA LEU A 667 -25.91 37.94 5.38
C LEU A 667 -26.57 36.70 6.01
N PRO A 668 -26.76 35.62 5.25
CA PRO A 668 -27.14 34.33 5.81
C PRO A 668 -26.02 33.74 6.70
N LYS A 669 -26.41 33.04 7.77
CA LYS A 669 -25.46 32.51 8.79
C LYS A 669 -24.44 31.48 8.29
N ARG A 670 -24.67 30.81 7.16
CA ARG A 670 -23.84 29.67 6.69
C ARG A 670 -23.39 29.76 5.23
N SER A 671 -23.66 30.90 4.59
CA SER A 671 -23.45 31.10 3.16
C SER A 671 -23.36 32.59 2.85
N GLY A 672 -22.49 32.97 1.91
CA GLY A 672 -22.61 34.31 1.31
C GLY A 672 -23.95 34.50 0.60
N ALA A 673 -24.41 35.74 0.49
CA ALA A 673 -25.69 36.09 -0.13
C ALA A 673 -25.59 36.12 -1.66
N GLU A 674 -26.59 35.54 -2.34
CA GLU A 674 -26.81 35.69 -3.77
C GLU A 674 -26.97 37.18 -4.10
N THR A 675 -26.14 37.68 -5.01
CA THR A 675 -26.00 39.12 -5.27
C THR A 675 -25.97 39.39 -6.77
N ILE A 676 -26.49 40.52 -7.20
CA ILE A 676 -26.26 41.03 -8.55
C ILE A 676 -25.63 42.43 -8.50
N ILE A 677 -24.76 42.72 -9.46
CA ILE A 677 -24.17 44.04 -9.67
C ILE A 677 -24.75 44.66 -10.94
N LEU A 678 -25.28 45.87 -10.81
CA LEU A 678 -25.82 46.69 -11.89
C LEU A 678 -25.14 48.06 -11.88
N GLY A 679 -24.15 48.23 -12.75
CA GLY A 679 -23.31 49.44 -12.76
C GLY A 679 -22.58 49.61 -11.42
N ARG A 680 -22.78 50.75 -10.74
CA ARG A 680 -22.19 51.03 -9.41
C ARG A 680 -23.14 50.73 -8.25
N SER A 681 -24.09 49.84 -8.49
CA SER A 681 -25.15 49.45 -7.56
C SER A 681 -25.14 47.93 -7.41
N LEU A 682 -25.63 47.43 -6.28
CA LEU A 682 -25.74 46.00 -6.04
C LEU A 682 -27.04 45.67 -5.32
N ALA A 683 -27.51 44.44 -5.46
CA ALA A 683 -28.63 43.93 -4.67
C ALA A 683 -28.32 42.54 -4.12
N CYS A 684 -28.56 42.35 -2.82
CA CYS A 684 -28.32 41.09 -2.11
C CYS A 684 -29.63 40.44 -1.69
N LEU A 685 -29.74 39.13 -1.89
CA LEU A 685 -30.83 38.31 -1.37
C LEU A 685 -30.69 38.16 0.15
N MET A 686 -31.81 38.24 0.86
CA MET A 686 -31.91 38.00 2.29
C MET A 686 -33.15 37.16 2.59
N THR A 687 -33.19 36.57 3.78
CA THR A 687 -34.35 35.79 4.27
C THR A 687 -34.73 36.23 5.67
N GLU A 688 -36.03 36.35 5.94
CA GLU A 688 -36.55 36.63 7.28
C GLU A 688 -37.64 35.64 7.66
N ARG A 689 -37.59 35.15 8.90
CA ARG A 689 -38.61 34.26 9.45
C ARG A 689 -39.90 35.05 9.62
N ARG A 690 -40.99 34.57 9.02
CA ARG A 690 -42.32 35.18 9.12
C ARG A 690 -43.15 34.58 10.23
N GLU A 691 -43.28 33.26 10.22
CA GLU A 691 -44.08 32.54 11.18
C GLU A 691 -43.27 31.39 11.77
N HIS A 692 -43.60 31.04 13.01
CA HIS A 692 -43.10 29.86 13.69
C HIS A 692 -44.29 29.16 14.34
N ASP A 693 -44.55 27.92 13.94
CA ASP A 693 -45.54 27.09 14.58
C ASP A 693 -44.89 26.37 15.77
N GLU A 694 -45.36 26.66 16.99
CA GLU A 694 -44.85 26.05 18.21
C GLU A 694 -45.29 24.58 18.39
N ALA A 695 -46.33 24.14 17.66
CA ALA A 695 -46.90 22.80 17.81
C ALA A 695 -46.07 21.72 17.07
N ASP A 696 -45.57 22.03 15.88
CA ASP A 696 -44.74 21.13 15.07
C ASP A 696 -43.30 21.64 14.89
N GLY A 697 -42.99 22.84 15.37
CA GLY A 697 -41.67 23.47 15.26
C GLY A 697 -41.37 24.04 13.88
N ALA A 698 -42.33 24.03 12.94
CA ALA A 698 -42.13 24.54 11.60
C ALA A 698 -41.92 26.06 11.60
N SER A 699 -41.16 26.56 10.63
CA SER A 699 -41.00 28.00 10.42
C SER A 699 -41.16 28.32 8.95
N THR A 700 -41.83 29.41 8.63
CA THR A 700 -41.88 29.96 7.27
C THR A 700 -40.88 31.10 7.15
N TRP A 701 -40.19 31.15 6.02
CA TRP A 701 -39.19 32.17 5.71
C TRP A 701 -39.59 32.89 4.43
N GLU A 702 -39.55 34.21 4.42
CA GLU A 702 -39.78 35.01 3.20
C GLU A 702 -38.44 35.49 2.63
N PHE A 703 -38.33 35.47 1.30
CA PHE A 703 -37.23 36.12 0.60
C PHE A 703 -37.44 37.63 0.50
N GLY A 704 -36.41 38.38 0.86
CA GLY A 704 -36.30 39.82 0.63
C GLY A 704 -35.02 40.15 -0.13
N VAL A 705 -34.93 41.39 -0.60
CA VAL A 705 -33.78 41.90 -1.32
C VAL A 705 -33.38 43.26 -0.76
N GLN A 706 -32.08 43.46 -0.53
CA GLN A 706 -31.51 44.75 -0.16
C GLN A 706 -30.73 45.33 -1.35
N GLY A 707 -31.17 46.46 -1.88
CA GLY A 707 -30.52 47.17 -2.98
C GLY A 707 -29.73 48.38 -2.50
N PHE A 708 -28.51 48.56 -3.00
CA PHE A 708 -27.57 49.62 -2.59
C PHE A 708 -27.04 50.39 -3.79
N GLY A 709 -26.76 51.68 -3.61
CA GLY A 709 -26.21 52.55 -4.65
C GLY A 709 -27.28 53.30 -5.48
N PRO A 710 -26.85 54.09 -6.48
CA PRO A 710 -27.73 54.99 -7.24
C PRO A 710 -28.88 54.27 -7.97
N ASP A 711 -28.64 53.04 -8.43
CA ASP A 711 -29.59 52.16 -9.10
C ASP A 711 -29.97 50.95 -8.21
N GLY A 712 -29.74 51.06 -6.89
CA GLY A 712 -29.97 49.98 -5.94
C GLY A 712 -31.39 49.45 -5.96
N LYS A 713 -32.39 50.33 -6.12
CA LYS A 713 -33.79 49.92 -6.29
C LYS A 713 -34.00 49.08 -7.56
N ALA A 714 -33.40 49.48 -8.69
CA ALA A 714 -33.54 48.75 -9.94
C ALA A 714 -32.85 47.38 -9.88
N ALA A 715 -31.69 47.29 -9.22
CA ALA A 715 -31.05 46.02 -8.91
C ALA A 715 -31.93 45.15 -7.99
N ALA A 716 -32.54 45.73 -6.96
CA ALA A 716 -33.44 45.00 -6.07
C ALA A 716 -34.70 44.48 -6.78
N ASP A 717 -35.33 45.32 -7.61
CA ASP A 717 -36.49 44.94 -8.43
C ASP A 717 -36.12 43.78 -9.38
N THR A 718 -34.93 43.81 -9.99
CA THR A 718 -34.45 42.75 -10.90
C THR A 718 -34.28 41.41 -10.17
N LEU A 719 -33.58 41.42 -9.03
CA LEU A 719 -33.35 40.20 -8.24
C LEU A 719 -34.67 39.67 -7.65
N ALA A 720 -35.55 40.53 -7.15
CA ALA A 720 -36.86 40.14 -6.63
C ALA A 720 -37.76 39.53 -7.73
N ALA A 721 -37.76 40.11 -8.93
CA ALA A 721 -38.50 39.56 -10.07
C ALA A 721 -37.99 38.17 -10.48
N ALA A 722 -36.68 37.93 -10.35
CA ALA A 722 -36.10 36.61 -10.62
C ALA A 722 -36.55 35.56 -9.59
N VAL A 723 -36.59 35.91 -8.30
CA VAL A 723 -37.13 35.04 -7.23
C VAL A 723 -38.61 34.73 -7.46
N GLN A 724 -39.42 35.75 -7.79
CA GLN A 724 -40.84 35.57 -8.09
C GLN A 724 -41.10 34.73 -9.34
N THR A 725 -40.21 34.84 -10.34
CA THR A 725 -40.27 34.01 -11.55
C THR A 725 -39.93 32.55 -11.24
N TRP A 726 -38.89 32.32 -10.44
CA TRP A 726 -38.58 30.97 -9.95
C TRP A 726 -39.77 30.36 -9.21
N ASP A 727 -40.37 31.07 -8.25
CA ASP A 727 -41.50 30.57 -7.46
C ASP A 727 -42.71 30.20 -8.35
N ARG A 728 -43.03 31.06 -9.32
CA ARG A 728 -44.17 30.88 -10.20
C ARG A 728 -43.97 29.75 -11.22
N ASP A 729 -42.80 29.70 -11.84
CA ASP A 729 -42.59 28.92 -13.08
C ASP A 729 -41.70 27.67 -12.88
N LEU A 730 -40.79 27.67 -11.89
CA LEU A 730 -39.71 26.68 -11.79
C LEU A 730 -39.76 25.83 -10.51
N ARG A 731 -40.09 26.43 -9.36
CA ARG A 731 -40.07 25.81 -8.03
C ARG A 731 -40.85 24.49 -8.02
N GLY A 732 -40.14 23.39 -7.73
CA GLY A 732 -40.72 22.04 -7.65
C GLY A 732 -41.20 21.44 -8.97
N ARG A 733 -40.91 22.07 -10.13
CA ARG A 733 -41.42 21.66 -11.45
C ARG A 733 -40.32 21.24 -12.43
N ALA A 734 -39.09 21.73 -12.29
CA ALA A 734 -38.08 21.54 -13.32
C ALA A 734 -36.62 21.65 -12.82
N THR A 735 -35.78 20.72 -13.26
CA THR A 735 -34.31 20.82 -13.18
C THR A 735 -33.80 21.32 -14.54
N PRO A 736 -32.83 22.25 -14.61
CA PRO A 736 -32.34 22.74 -15.90
C PRO A 736 -31.63 21.64 -16.68
N ARG A 737 -31.71 21.72 -18.01
CA ARG A 737 -30.89 20.88 -18.90
C ARG A 737 -29.58 21.61 -19.18
N LEU A 738 -28.45 20.96 -18.86
CA LEU A 738 -27.12 21.44 -19.21
C LEU A 738 -26.67 20.77 -20.51
N THR A 739 -26.21 21.57 -21.46
CA THR A 739 -25.53 21.11 -22.67
C THR A 739 -24.10 21.65 -22.66
N VAL A 740 -23.13 20.77 -22.47
CA VAL A 740 -21.71 21.13 -22.42
C VAL A 740 -21.10 20.86 -23.79
N VAL A 741 -20.49 21.88 -24.38
CA VAL A 741 -19.78 21.79 -25.66
C VAL A 741 -18.36 22.36 -25.53
N PRO A 742 -17.42 22.07 -26.45
CA PRO A 742 -16.09 22.66 -26.40
C PRO A 742 -16.11 24.20 -26.44
N ALA A 743 -15.18 24.86 -25.73
CA ALA A 743 -15.06 26.33 -25.64
C ALA A 743 -15.06 27.05 -27.00
N GLY A 744 -14.54 26.40 -28.06
CA GLY A 744 -14.48 26.97 -29.41
C GLY A 744 -15.77 26.88 -30.24
N THR A 745 -16.86 26.33 -29.69
CA THR A 745 -18.12 26.15 -30.41
C THR A 745 -18.76 27.53 -30.70
N PRO A 746 -19.13 27.87 -31.95
CA PRO A 746 -19.70 29.17 -32.27
C PRO A 746 -21.14 29.32 -31.74
N ASP A 747 -21.56 30.54 -31.42
CA ASP A 747 -22.91 30.83 -30.90
C ASP A 747 -24.04 30.28 -31.79
N SER A 748 -23.83 30.28 -33.11
CA SER A 748 -24.81 29.77 -34.08
C SER A 748 -25.03 28.25 -34.01
N ALA A 749 -24.16 27.52 -33.32
CA ALA A 749 -24.25 26.07 -33.12
C ALA A 749 -24.76 25.69 -31.71
N LEU A 750 -24.99 26.67 -30.83
CA LEU A 750 -25.49 26.41 -29.48
C LEU A 750 -27.02 26.25 -29.47
N PRO A 751 -27.57 25.37 -28.63
CA PRO A 751 -29.00 25.36 -28.35
C PRO A 751 -29.44 26.65 -27.62
N ALA A 752 -30.75 26.88 -27.56
CA ALA A 752 -31.32 28.00 -26.80
C ALA A 752 -31.10 27.80 -25.29
N GLY A 753 -30.66 28.87 -24.61
CA GLY A 753 -30.45 28.90 -23.17
C GLY A 753 -29.43 29.97 -22.78
N ASP A 754 -29.19 30.09 -21.47
CA ASP A 754 -28.15 30.97 -20.94
C ASP A 754 -26.77 30.27 -21.03
N ILE A 755 -25.72 31.02 -21.36
CA ILE A 755 -24.39 30.47 -21.61
C ILE A 755 -23.47 30.80 -20.45
N VAL A 756 -22.89 29.77 -19.84
CA VAL A 756 -21.78 29.89 -18.88
C VAL A 756 -20.48 29.56 -19.61
N GLU A 757 -19.65 30.58 -19.80
CA GLU A 757 -18.34 30.44 -20.44
C GLU A 757 -17.33 29.88 -19.45
N LYS A 758 -16.66 28.80 -19.85
CA LYS A 758 -15.55 28.18 -19.11
C LYS A 758 -14.28 28.19 -19.96
N LYS A 759 -13.17 27.69 -19.40
CA LYS A 759 -11.86 27.69 -20.07
C LYS A 759 -11.81 26.68 -21.22
N ASP A 760 -12.30 25.47 -20.98
CA ASP A 760 -12.27 24.34 -21.89
C ASP A 760 -13.66 24.02 -22.47
N SER A 761 -14.73 24.51 -21.85
CA SER A 761 -16.11 24.27 -22.29
C SER A 761 -17.01 25.52 -22.33
N ARG A 762 -18.16 25.41 -23.00
CA ARG A 762 -19.31 26.31 -22.87
C ARG A 762 -20.48 25.47 -22.35
N ILE A 763 -21.12 25.91 -21.28
CA ILE A 763 -22.26 25.21 -20.69
C ILE A 763 -23.52 26.02 -21.01
N VAL A 764 -24.39 25.46 -21.85
CA VAL A 764 -25.72 26.04 -22.11
C VAL A 764 -26.70 25.51 -21.09
N VAL A 765 -27.33 26.40 -20.34
CA VAL A 765 -28.33 26.12 -19.32
C VAL A 765 -29.70 26.46 -19.88
N SER A 766 -30.51 25.44 -20.14
CA SER A 766 -31.87 25.60 -20.65
C SER A 766 -32.88 25.29 -19.54
N TRP A 767 -33.73 26.26 -19.22
CA TRP A 767 -34.77 26.11 -18.20
C TRP A 767 -36.10 25.68 -18.83
N PRO A 768 -36.72 24.58 -18.37
CA PRO A 768 -38.01 24.12 -18.88
C PRO A 768 -39.08 25.21 -18.80
N GLY A 769 -39.90 25.32 -19.86
CA GLY A 769 -40.95 26.35 -19.97
C GLY A 769 -40.46 27.76 -20.38
N ARG A 770 -39.16 28.08 -20.26
CA ARG A 770 -38.56 29.33 -20.76
C ARG A 770 -37.92 29.15 -22.13
N ASP A 771 -37.09 28.13 -22.27
CA ASP A 771 -36.20 27.95 -23.43
C ASP A 771 -36.65 26.82 -24.38
N GLU A 772 -37.77 26.16 -24.08
CA GLU A 772 -38.36 25.14 -24.97
C GLU A 772 -38.92 25.78 -26.24
N ALA A 773 -38.51 25.29 -27.41
CA ALA A 773 -39.18 25.61 -28.66
C ALA A 773 -40.64 25.12 -28.60
N PRO A 774 -41.64 25.89 -29.09
CA PRO A 774 -43.02 25.41 -29.14
C PRO A 774 -43.07 24.10 -29.91
N ALA A 775 -43.67 23.07 -29.31
CA ALA A 775 -43.78 21.75 -29.93
C ALA A 775 -44.37 21.88 -31.35
N PRO A 776 -43.79 21.21 -32.37
CA PRO A 776 -44.36 21.23 -33.70
C PRO A 776 -45.79 20.68 -33.62
N ALA A 777 -46.76 21.46 -34.11
CA ALA A 777 -48.16 21.09 -34.09
C ALA A 777 -48.33 19.71 -34.73
N VAL A 778 -48.63 18.69 -33.91
CA VAL A 778 -48.91 17.34 -34.38
C VAL A 778 -50.13 17.44 -35.28
N GLY A 779 -49.90 17.32 -36.59
CA GLY A 779 -50.97 17.21 -37.57
C GLY A 779 -51.86 16.04 -37.19
N ARG A 780 -53.12 16.33 -36.84
CA ARG A 780 -54.16 15.32 -36.67
C ARG A 780 -54.29 14.55 -37.98
N ASN A 781 -53.63 13.40 -38.06
CA ASN A 781 -53.84 12.46 -39.15
C ASN A 781 -55.11 11.68 -38.83
N THR A 782 -56.26 12.19 -39.28
CA THR A 782 -57.53 11.45 -39.26
C THR A 782 -57.49 10.37 -40.33
N ALA A 783 -56.96 9.20 -40.00
CA ALA A 783 -57.15 7.99 -40.77
C ALA A 783 -58.30 7.18 -40.15
N SER A 784 -59.51 7.41 -40.65
CA SER A 784 -60.65 6.52 -40.45
C SER A 784 -60.49 5.30 -41.35
N GLY A 785 -60.12 4.17 -40.78
CA GLY A 785 -60.16 2.86 -41.43
C GLY A 785 -60.82 1.85 -40.52
N ARG A 786 -62.16 1.78 -40.57
CA ARG A 786 -62.92 0.69 -39.96
C ARG A 786 -62.84 -0.52 -40.89
N SER A 787 -62.44 -1.65 -40.34
CA SER A 787 -62.74 -2.98 -40.87
C SER A 787 -63.47 -3.75 -39.78
N ASP A 788 -64.76 -3.98 -39.98
CA ASP A 788 -65.50 -5.06 -39.33
C ASP A 788 -66.56 -5.57 -40.33
N GLU A 789 -66.46 -6.88 -40.58
CA GLU A 789 -67.44 -7.88 -41.00
C GLU A 789 -68.62 -7.56 -41.95
N GLN A 790 -68.75 -8.48 -42.93
CA GLN A 790 -69.81 -8.79 -43.91
C GLN A 790 -69.74 -8.16 -45.30
#